data_AF-A0A1C0VRB6-F1
#
_entry.id   AF-A0A1C0VRB6-F1
#
_cell.length_a   1.000
_cell.length_b   1.000
_cell.length_c   1.000
_cell.angle_alpha   90.00
_cell.angle_beta   90.00
_cell.angle_gamma   90.00
#
_symmetry.space_group_name_H-M   'P 1'
#
loop_
_entity.id
_entity.type
_entity.pdbx_description
1 polymer ?
#
loop_
_entity_poly.entity_id
_entity_poly.type
_entity_poly.pdbx_seq_one_letter_code
_entity_poly.pdbx_strand_id
1 'polypeptide(L)'
;MNFSNKLPIALIGTVATIVIVQPMAVLAISADEVGKIAKSITVLIDSKEPGSGVIVKRNGNTYTVLTARHVFKDPQAKYEIVTPDNQRYSLNYSSVKKLPNIDLAVVEFTSSQTYSVAKIGNSDLATEGKAAYVAGFPKTSAAINRSIYNFTDGQITANASRPLEDGYALVYSNNTLPGMSGGPVLNENGEVVAIHGRADTRAAESSSINQNIQIAKTASSKGIPINTILRLLASSQVDLGVKVPSAPVATGPKADDFLIQGVNRFYQGDFQGAIAAYDQAIQLNPNYGAAYLNRAETLLNSGDSKGALEDLNQALRISPNNVEALLIRGSARHELGDYQGATDDWNQVVRINPRYATDYSTRGRARASLEDYRGAIEDFNQALKIAPNTPFTYISRSMAYLNLQDYQNAIADCDQALRISPNFVIAYYQRAKVHFQSRNYQSTIADFDRVLRINPNLANAYSNRGFARYKLGDKQGAIADYSQALRIDTNSAVVYYYRGVARSDLGDKQGAIQDFQKAADLYQQQGKKDDYQDALNRIRKLENNAPTTPTSTTLLSVNGSLIPGKSSVLAVEGNLFEKHSFEGRGGQSVTITVESRDFDIFVFIVGSDGKPLAENDDISRSTYVTVTLPASGRYSVVVMAYNKGEGGRYTLTVR
;
A
#
# COMPACT_ATOMS: atom_id res chain seq x y z
N MET A 1 -61.28 31.09 63.14
CA MET A 1 -59.81 30.84 63.10
C MET A 1 -59.39 30.61 61.66
N ASN A 2 -58.29 31.27 61.29
CA ASN A 2 -57.35 31.01 60.16
C ASN A 2 -57.74 31.37 58.70
N PHE A 3 -57.57 32.68 58.44
CA PHE A 3 -56.87 33.35 57.33
C PHE A 3 -56.81 32.71 55.93
N SER A 4 -57.42 33.39 54.96
CA SER A 4 -56.99 33.39 53.56
C SER A 4 -56.86 34.85 53.09
N ASN A 5 -55.62 35.36 53.07
CA ASN A 5 -55.29 36.65 52.47
C ASN A 5 -54.88 36.43 51.02
N LYS A 6 -55.62 37.03 50.07
CA LYS A 6 -55.15 37.29 48.71
C LYS A 6 -54.91 38.80 48.56
N LEU A 7 -53.70 39.19 48.20
CA LEU A 7 -53.33 40.53 47.73
C LEU A 7 -52.96 40.45 46.23
N PRO A 8 -53.27 41.46 45.41
CA PRO A 8 -52.96 41.47 43.98
C PRO A 8 -51.57 42.07 43.72
N ILE A 9 -50.89 41.55 42.70
CA ILE A 9 -49.60 42.05 42.19
C ILE A 9 -49.87 43.09 41.10
N ALA A 10 -49.35 44.30 41.29
CA ALA A 10 -49.23 45.32 40.25
C ALA A 10 -47.97 45.06 39.43
N LEU A 11 -48.11 45.01 38.09
CA LEU A 11 -47.00 44.87 37.16
C LEU A 11 -46.73 46.24 36.50
N ILE A 12 -45.62 46.88 36.85
CA ILE A 12 -45.08 48.06 36.16
C ILE A 12 -44.10 47.55 35.11
N GLY A 13 -44.44 47.65 33.83
CA GLY A 13 -43.57 47.30 32.72
C GLY A 13 -42.78 48.51 32.23
N THR A 14 -41.46 48.47 32.34
CA THR A 14 -40.53 49.33 31.59
C THR A 14 -40.08 48.59 30.34
N VAL A 15 -40.30 49.17 29.17
CA VAL A 15 -39.86 48.62 27.88
C VAL A 15 -38.39 48.98 27.68
N ALA A 16 -37.50 48.00 27.81
CA ALA A 16 -36.10 48.13 27.40
C ALA A 16 -35.98 47.76 25.92
N THR A 17 -35.70 48.73 25.06
CA THR A 17 -35.32 48.50 23.65
C THR A 17 -33.94 47.83 23.60
N ILE A 18 -33.93 46.53 23.33
CA ILE A 18 -32.70 45.78 23.05
C ILE A 18 -32.35 46.04 21.58
N VAL A 19 -31.30 46.83 21.35
CA VAL A 19 -30.67 46.95 20.03
C VAL A 19 -29.83 45.69 19.80
N ILE A 20 -30.36 44.75 19.00
CA ILE A 20 -29.61 43.58 18.56
C ILE A 20 -28.67 44.04 17.43
N VAL A 21 -27.41 44.33 17.76
CA VAL A 21 -26.36 44.51 16.76
C VAL A 21 -25.98 43.12 16.26
N GLN A 22 -26.49 42.70 15.09
CA GLN A 22 -25.97 41.52 14.41
C GLN A 22 -24.54 41.83 13.96
N PRO A 23 -23.52 41.04 14.34
CA PRO A 23 -22.19 41.21 13.77
C PRO A 23 -22.28 40.91 12.27
N MET A 24 -21.99 41.90 11.43
CA MET A 24 -21.76 41.66 10.01
C MET A 24 -20.59 40.68 9.89
N ALA A 25 -20.82 39.50 9.31
CA ALA A 25 -19.75 38.61 8.93
C ALA A 25 -18.89 39.36 7.89
N VAL A 26 -17.69 39.77 8.28
CA VAL A 26 -16.68 40.22 7.31
C VAL A 26 -16.36 39.01 6.47
N LEU A 27 -16.87 38.98 5.24
CA LEU A 27 -16.57 37.91 4.29
C LEU A 27 -15.07 37.95 3.99
N ALA A 28 -14.39 36.81 4.16
CA ALA A 28 -13.01 36.65 3.72
C ALA A 28 -12.91 36.99 2.21
N ILE A 29 -11.81 37.63 1.81
CA ILE A 29 -11.57 37.93 0.40
C ILE A 29 -11.17 36.66 -0.35
N SER A 30 -11.36 36.63 -1.66
CA SER A 30 -11.05 35.45 -2.48
C SER A 30 -9.54 35.16 -2.51
N ALA A 31 -9.15 33.89 -2.71
CA ALA A 31 -7.74 33.51 -2.85
C ALA A 31 -7.03 34.29 -3.98
N ASP A 32 -7.75 34.60 -5.06
CA ASP A 32 -7.24 35.43 -6.15
C ASP A 32 -6.95 36.88 -5.70
N GLU A 33 -7.78 37.46 -4.84
CA GLU A 33 -7.55 38.78 -4.25
C GLU A 33 -6.38 38.76 -3.28
N VAL A 34 -6.26 37.72 -2.44
CA VAL A 34 -5.08 37.51 -1.60
C VAL A 34 -3.82 37.41 -2.46
N GLY A 35 -3.87 36.68 -3.57
CA GLY A 35 -2.76 36.56 -4.53
C GLY A 35 -2.35 37.89 -5.14
N LYS A 36 -3.31 38.76 -5.51
CA LYS A 36 -3.02 40.12 -5.98
C LYS A 36 -2.34 40.97 -4.92
N ILE A 37 -2.83 40.92 -3.68
CA ILE A 37 -2.21 41.62 -2.54
C ILE A 37 -0.79 41.10 -2.34
N ALA A 38 -0.62 39.79 -2.23
CA ALA A 38 0.68 39.15 -2.02
C ALA A 38 1.69 39.53 -3.10
N LYS A 39 1.29 39.52 -4.38
CA LYS A 39 2.16 39.94 -5.49
C LYS A 39 2.60 41.40 -5.39
N SER A 40 1.73 42.29 -4.91
CA SER A 40 2.02 43.73 -4.83
C SER A 40 2.99 44.12 -3.70
N ILE A 41 3.15 43.26 -2.69
CA ILE A 41 3.99 43.51 -1.50
C ILE A 41 5.27 42.66 -1.46
N THR A 42 5.41 41.69 -2.36
CA THR A 42 6.55 40.75 -2.36
C THR A 42 7.64 41.23 -3.31
N VAL A 43 8.88 41.21 -2.85
CA VAL A 43 10.07 41.50 -3.67
C VAL A 43 10.94 40.27 -3.84
N LEU A 44 11.68 40.20 -4.94
CA LEU A 44 12.77 39.24 -5.11
C LEU A 44 14.05 39.87 -4.55
N ILE A 45 14.76 39.13 -3.71
CA ILE A 45 16.13 39.45 -3.30
C ILE A 45 17.05 38.65 -4.21
N ASP A 46 17.50 39.29 -5.28
CA ASP A 46 18.28 38.66 -6.35
C ASP A 46 19.75 38.54 -5.95
N SER A 47 20.29 37.34 -6.13
CA SER A 47 21.69 36.98 -5.90
C SER A 47 21.98 35.61 -6.54
N LYS A 48 23.17 35.05 -6.33
CA LYS A 48 23.47 33.66 -6.72
C LYS A 48 22.56 32.64 -6.03
N GLU A 49 22.11 32.93 -4.81
CA GLU A 49 21.07 32.20 -4.08
C GLU A 49 19.89 33.14 -3.82
N PRO A 50 18.93 33.25 -4.76
CA PRO A 50 17.85 34.20 -4.62
C PRO A 50 16.94 33.85 -3.45
N GLY A 51 16.38 34.91 -2.84
CA GLY A 51 15.38 34.86 -1.79
C GLY A 51 14.20 35.77 -2.09
N SER A 52 13.26 35.85 -1.16
CA SER A 52 12.09 36.72 -1.24
C SER A 52 12.07 37.71 -0.08
N GLY A 53 11.28 38.77 -0.18
CA GLY A 53 11.09 39.74 0.89
C GLY A 53 9.70 40.35 0.88
N VAL A 54 9.31 40.99 1.98
CA VAL A 54 8.00 41.64 2.16
C VAL A 54 8.18 43.11 2.47
N ILE A 55 7.57 44.00 1.68
CA ILE A 55 7.54 45.45 1.95
C ILE A 55 6.57 45.71 3.11
N VAL A 56 7.08 46.16 4.26
CA VAL A 56 6.28 46.31 5.50
C VAL A 56 6.15 47.74 6.00
N LYS A 57 7.00 48.66 5.54
CA LYS A 57 6.94 50.08 5.93
C LYS A 57 7.46 50.95 4.80
N ARG A 58 6.91 52.16 4.70
CA ARG A 58 7.43 53.26 3.88
C ARG A 58 7.60 54.50 4.76
N ASN A 59 8.78 55.11 4.74
CA ASN A 59 9.06 56.41 5.36
C ASN A 59 9.70 57.34 4.31
N GLY A 60 8.93 58.33 3.84
CA GLY A 60 9.33 59.11 2.66
C GLY A 60 9.54 58.21 1.43
N ASN A 61 10.75 58.22 0.89
CA ASN A 61 11.14 57.36 -0.24
C ASN A 61 11.81 56.05 0.18
N THR A 62 12.04 55.83 1.48
CA THR A 62 12.67 54.62 1.99
C THR A 62 11.63 53.57 2.32
N TYR A 63 11.83 52.36 1.83
CA TYR A 63 11.00 51.19 2.08
C TYR A 63 11.75 50.18 2.93
N THR A 64 11.11 49.68 3.98
CA THR A 64 11.64 48.60 4.83
C THR A 64 11.08 47.26 4.36
N VAL A 65 11.96 46.29 4.20
CA VAL A 65 11.65 44.92 3.77
C VAL A 65 12.07 43.92 4.84
N LEU A 66 11.16 43.03 5.22
CA LEU A 66 11.47 41.85 6.02
C LEU A 66 11.83 40.66 5.12
N THR A 67 12.81 39.88 5.53
CA THR A 67 13.19 38.62 4.85
C THR A 67 13.87 37.65 5.83
N ALA A 68 14.18 36.44 5.38
CA ALA A 68 14.92 35.47 6.16
C ALA A 68 16.42 35.82 6.22
N ARG A 69 17.05 35.61 7.38
CA ARG A 69 18.48 35.94 7.59
C ARG A 69 19.38 35.13 6.66
N HIS A 70 19.06 33.86 6.45
CA HIS A 70 19.81 32.98 5.56
C HIS A 70 19.68 33.33 4.07
N VAL A 71 18.92 34.36 3.66
CA VAL A 71 19.03 34.90 2.30
C VAL A 71 20.37 35.62 2.09
N PHE A 72 20.96 36.14 3.17
CA PHE A 72 22.22 36.88 3.16
C PHE A 72 23.38 36.04 3.74
N LYS A 73 23.78 34.97 3.05
CA LYS A 73 24.88 34.08 3.50
C LYS A 73 26.26 34.53 3.09
N ASP A 74 26.38 35.10 1.88
CA ASP A 74 27.67 35.47 1.29
C ASP A 74 27.89 36.99 1.43
N PRO A 75 28.88 37.44 2.24
CA PRO A 75 29.22 38.86 2.36
C PRO A 75 29.79 39.49 1.09
N GLN A 76 30.30 38.68 0.15
CA GLN A 76 30.90 39.14 -1.10
C GLN A 76 29.90 39.16 -2.26
N ALA A 77 28.71 38.58 -2.08
CA ALA A 77 27.67 38.58 -3.10
C ALA A 77 27.09 39.98 -3.30
N LYS A 78 26.77 40.30 -4.56
CA LYS A 78 25.95 41.45 -4.92
C LYS A 78 24.49 41.07 -4.76
N TYR A 79 23.77 41.82 -3.92
CA TYR A 79 22.34 41.65 -3.71
C TYR A 79 21.58 42.80 -4.34
N GLU A 80 20.43 42.51 -4.95
CA GLU A 80 19.50 43.51 -5.46
C GLU A 80 18.08 43.21 -4.98
N ILE A 81 17.30 44.25 -4.69
CA ILE A 81 15.85 44.14 -4.59
C ILE A 81 15.26 44.34 -5.97
N VAL A 82 14.47 43.37 -6.41
CA VAL A 82 13.64 43.45 -7.60
C VAL A 82 12.19 43.64 -7.16
N THR A 83 11.61 44.80 -7.46
CA THR A 83 10.23 45.16 -7.09
C THR A 83 9.20 44.52 -8.03
N PRO A 84 7.89 44.53 -7.69
CA PRO A 84 6.84 43.89 -8.50
C PRO A 84 6.74 44.38 -9.96
N ASP A 85 7.19 45.59 -10.24
CA ASP A 85 7.28 46.21 -11.58
C ASP A 85 8.66 45.97 -12.25
N ASN A 86 9.48 45.08 -11.68
CA ASN A 86 10.81 44.69 -12.13
C ASN A 86 11.91 45.77 -12.05
N GLN A 87 11.73 46.82 -11.24
CA GLN A 87 12.84 47.74 -10.96
C GLN A 87 13.85 47.12 -10.01
N ARG A 88 15.12 47.47 -10.21
CA ARG A 88 16.26 46.91 -9.48
C ARG A 88 16.91 47.97 -8.59
N TYR A 89 17.13 47.62 -7.32
CA TYR A 89 17.77 48.47 -6.33
C TYR A 89 18.91 47.71 -5.67
N SER A 90 20.15 48.19 -5.78
CA SER A 90 21.30 47.54 -5.17
C SER A 90 21.24 47.61 -3.64
N LEU A 91 21.56 46.50 -2.98
CA LEU A 91 21.65 46.40 -1.52
C LEU A 91 23.11 46.36 -1.07
N ASN A 92 23.41 47.10 0.00
CA ASN A 92 24.68 46.97 0.69
C ASN A 92 24.58 45.87 1.76
N TYR A 93 25.44 44.85 1.69
CA TYR A 93 25.45 43.77 2.68
C TYR A 93 25.65 44.26 4.11
N SER A 94 26.45 45.33 4.31
CA SER A 94 26.71 45.87 5.65
C SER A 94 25.53 46.64 6.25
N SER A 95 24.55 47.06 5.44
CA SER A 95 23.32 47.70 5.92
C SER A 95 22.22 46.70 6.26
N VAL A 96 22.42 45.40 5.98
CA VAL A 96 21.45 44.34 6.33
C VAL A 96 21.45 44.12 7.84
N LYS A 97 20.35 44.48 8.50
CA LYS A 97 20.18 44.26 9.95
C LYS A 97 19.69 42.84 10.20
N LYS A 98 20.60 41.96 10.63
CA LYS A 98 20.30 40.58 11.05
C LYS A 98 19.95 40.56 12.53
N LEU A 99 18.82 39.96 12.91
CA LEU A 99 18.44 39.88 14.32
C LEU A 99 19.16 38.70 15.02
N PRO A 100 19.53 38.85 16.31
CA PRO A 100 20.17 37.77 17.06
C PRO A 100 19.18 36.64 17.34
N ASN A 101 19.67 35.38 17.28
CA ASN A 101 18.94 34.16 17.66
C ASN A 101 17.66 33.85 16.86
N ILE A 102 17.43 34.55 15.75
CA ILE A 102 16.27 34.34 14.87
C ILE A 102 16.71 34.46 13.41
N ASP A 103 16.09 33.69 12.52
CA ASP A 103 16.39 33.69 11.10
C ASP A 103 15.66 34.82 10.36
N LEU A 104 15.82 36.04 10.87
CA LEU A 104 15.23 37.25 10.32
C LEU A 104 16.29 38.31 9.97
N ALA A 105 16.11 38.94 8.81
CA ALA A 105 16.85 40.13 8.42
C ALA A 105 15.89 41.25 7.99
N VAL A 106 16.33 42.49 8.21
CA VAL A 106 15.66 43.71 7.78
C VAL A 106 16.57 44.44 6.81
N VAL A 107 16.03 44.86 5.68
CA VAL A 107 16.74 45.64 4.67
C VAL A 107 15.91 46.84 4.24
N GLU A 108 16.59 47.85 3.70
CA GLU A 108 15.95 49.06 3.21
C GLU A 108 16.39 49.38 1.77
N PHE A 109 15.49 49.94 0.98
CA PHE A 109 15.80 50.52 -0.32
C PHE A 109 15.05 51.83 -0.52
N THR A 110 15.57 52.70 -1.38
CA THR A 110 14.98 54.02 -1.66
C THR A 110 14.43 54.06 -3.07
N SER A 111 13.19 54.53 -3.23
CA SER A 111 12.55 54.72 -4.52
C SER A 111 11.61 55.92 -4.53
N SER A 112 11.56 56.64 -5.66
CA SER A 112 10.53 57.66 -5.93
C SER A 112 9.20 57.06 -6.37
N GLN A 113 9.20 55.78 -6.80
CA GLN A 113 7.97 55.05 -7.12
C GLN A 113 7.19 54.69 -5.85
N THR A 114 5.87 54.51 -6.01
CA THR A 114 4.99 54.09 -4.92
C THR A 114 4.71 52.61 -5.00
N TYR A 115 5.15 51.86 -3.98
CA TYR A 115 4.88 50.43 -3.82
C TYR A 115 3.88 50.19 -2.70
N SER A 116 3.13 49.10 -2.82
CA SER A 116 2.18 48.69 -1.79
C SER A 116 2.92 48.23 -0.54
N VAL A 117 2.40 48.61 0.63
CA VAL A 117 2.92 48.19 1.93
C VAL A 117 1.99 47.14 2.51
N ALA A 118 2.57 46.06 3.03
CA ALA A 118 1.83 44.97 3.63
C ALA A 118 0.97 45.45 4.81
N LYS A 119 -0.29 44.98 4.84
CA LYS A 119 -1.09 45.00 6.08
C LYS A 119 -0.56 43.91 7.00
N ILE A 120 -0.28 44.27 8.24
CA ILE A 120 0.19 43.34 9.25
C ILE A 120 -1.01 42.77 10.00
N GLY A 121 -1.11 41.44 9.98
CA GLY A 121 -2.16 40.71 10.68
C GLY A 121 -1.80 40.37 12.12
N ASN A 122 -2.60 39.52 12.74
CA ASN A 122 -2.35 39.00 14.08
C ASN A 122 -2.00 37.50 13.98
N SER A 123 -0.73 37.17 14.15
CA SER A 123 -0.28 35.77 14.06
C SER A 123 -0.80 34.89 15.20
N ASP A 124 -1.26 35.45 16.32
CA ASP A 124 -1.79 34.66 17.44
C ASP A 124 -3.17 34.05 17.12
N LEU A 125 -3.85 34.56 16.08
CA LEU A 125 -5.12 34.04 15.57
C LEU A 125 -4.94 33.00 14.45
N ALA A 126 -3.71 32.84 13.94
CA ALA A 126 -3.37 31.81 12.96
C ALA A 126 -3.31 30.45 13.69
N THR A 127 -4.43 29.74 13.71
CA THR A 127 -4.64 28.47 14.43
C THR A 127 -4.91 27.35 13.43
N GLU A 128 -4.78 26.08 13.86
CA GLU A 128 -4.98 24.90 13.01
C GLU A 128 -6.24 25.01 12.13
N GLY A 129 -6.10 24.70 10.84
CA GLY A 129 -7.18 24.70 9.85
C GLY A 129 -7.50 26.07 9.24
N LYS A 130 -6.95 27.17 9.77
CA LYS A 130 -7.05 28.49 9.15
C LYS A 130 -6.28 28.55 7.83
N ALA A 131 -6.74 29.36 6.89
CA ALA A 131 -6.08 29.52 5.59
C ALA A 131 -4.68 30.14 5.75
N ALA A 132 -3.75 29.65 4.94
CA ALA A 132 -2.39 30.16 4.84
C ALA A 132 -2.01 30.29 3.37
N TYR A 133 -1.63 31.51 2.96
CA TYR A 133 -1.18 31.77 1.60
C TYR A 133 0.28 32.18 1.62
N VAL A 134 1.11 31.58 0.77
CA VAL A 134 2.55 31.86 0.73
C VAL A 134 2.93 32.37 -0.65
N ALA A 135 3.63 33.49 -0.68
CA ALA A 135 4.17 34.03 -1.92
C ALA A 135 5.70 34.13 -1.87
N GLY A 136 6.34 34.04 -3.03
CA GLY A 136 7.78 34.17 -3.14
C GLY A 136 8.31 33.86 -4.53
N PHE A 137 9.62 33.77 -4.64
CA PHE A 137 10.35 33.63 -5.88
C PHE A 137 11.22 32.37 -5.84
N PRO A 138 10.81 31.26 -6.47
CA PRO A 138 11.60 30.03 -6.52
C PRO A 138 12.95 30.26 -7.19
N LYS A 139 13.99 29.60 -6.69
CA LYS A 139 15.31 29.53 -7.29
C LYS A 139 15.22 28.84 -8.66
N THR A 140 16.03 29.30 -9.61
CA THR A 140 16.14 28.67 -10.93
C THR A 140 16.68 27.25 -10.86
N SER A 141 16.18 26.37 -11.73
CA SER A 141 16.59 24.97 -11.88
C SER A 141 16.63 24.60 -13.37
N ALA A 142 17.01 23.36 -13.71
CA ALA A 142 16.91 22.88 -15.10
C ALA A 142 15.47 22.97 -15.66
N ALA A 143 14.45 22.93 -14.81
CA ALA A 143 13.05 23.09 -15.17
C ALA A 143 12.54 24.55 -15.07
N ILE A 144 13.22 25.41 -14.30
CA ILE A 144 12.84 26.81 -14.04
C ILE A 144 14.00 27.72 -14.45
N ASN A 145 13.97 28.25 -15.67
CA ASN A 145 15.08 29.03 -16.24
C ASN A 145 15.13 30.52 -15.80
N ARG A 146 14.10 30.99 -15.10
CA ARG A 146 14.02 32.33 -14.50
C ARG A 146 13.22 32.25 -13.21
N SER A 147 13.58 33.05 -12.20
CA SER A 147 12.79 33.10 -10.96
C SER A 147 11.46 33.80 -11.25
N ILE A 148 10.36 33.06 -11.16
CA ILE A 148 9.01 33.58 -11.45
C ILE A 148 8.25 33.64 -10.13
N TYR A 149 7.51 34.72 -9.92
CA TYR A 149 6.58 34.83 -8.80
C TYR A 149 5.71 33.56 -8.66
N ASN A 150 5.70 32.99 -7.47
CA ASN A 150 4.91 31.82 -7.10
C ASN A 150 4.00 32.15 -5.92
N PHE A 151 2.78 31.64 -5.97
CA PHE A 151 1.75 31.81 -4.94
C PHE A 151 1.09 30.47 -4.68
N THR A 152 1.00 30.08 -3.42
CA THR A 152 0.41 28.79 -3.01
C THR A 152 -0.57 28.97 -1.88
N ASP A 153 -1.65 28.22 -1.94
CA ASP A 153 -2.63 28.07 -0.88
C ASP A 153 -2.34 26.86 0.01
N GLY A 154 -2.86 26.89 1.22
CA GLY A 154 -2.63 25.90 2.25
C GLY A 154 -3.35 26.28 3.53
N GLN A 155 -3.05 25.57 4.61
CA GLN A 155 -3.64 25.80 5.92
C GLN A 155 -2.56 25.79 7.01
N ILE A 156 -2.81 26.54 8.08
CA ILE A 156 -2.04 26.47 9.31
C ILE A 156 -2.21 25.09 9.92
N THR A 157 -1.10 24.46 10.30
CA THR A 157 -1.08 23.14 10.95
C THR A 157 -0.66 23.22 12.41
N ALA A 158 0.10 24.25 12.81
CA ALA A 158 0.45 24.51 14.20
C ALA A 158 0.94 25.96 14.40
N ASN A 159 0.75 26.50 15.61
CA ASN A 159 1.31 27.78 16.03
C ASN A 159 1.84 27.73 17.47
N ALA A 160 3.13 27.45 17.59
CA ALA A 160 3.78 27.30 18.90
C ALA A 160 3.79 28.62 19.69
N SER A 161 3.52 28.52 21.00
CA SER A 161 3.65 29.63 21.94
C SER A 161 5.11 29.97 22.21
N ARG A 162 6.00 28.98 22.11
CA ARG A 162 7.46 29.14 22.20
C ARG A 162 8.09 28.90 20.82
N PRO A 163 8.81 29.89 20.25
CA PRO A 163 9.49 29.68 18.98
C PRO A 163 10.48 28.50 19.08
N LEU A 164 10.55 27.70 18.02
CA LEU A 164 11.63 26.76 17.77
C LEU A 164 12.96 27.50 17.61
N GLU A 165 14.04 26.73 17.43
CA GLU A 165 15.30 27.28 16.95
C GLU A 165 15.07 28.24 15.78
N ASP A 166 15.87 29.30 15.73
CA ASP A 166 15.79 30.33 14.70
C ASP A 166 14.45 31.09 14.64
N GLY A 167 13.60 30.98 15.67
CA GLY A 167 12.38 31.77 15.87
C GLY A 167 11.15 31.31 15.06
N TYR A 168 11.21 30.14 14.44
CA TYR A 168 10.09 29.53 13.73
C TYR A 168 9.02 29.05 14.70
N ALA A 169 7.75 29.41 14.48
CA ALA A 169 6.66 28.95 15.35
C ALA A 169 5.37 28.63 14.59
N LEU A 170 5.19 29.22 13.40
CA LEU A 170 4.02 28.96 12.57
C LEU A 170 4.34 27.87 11.55
N VAL A 171 3.54 26.81 11.51
CA VAL A 171 3.68 25.68 10.59
C VAL A 171 2.44 25.61 9.70
N TYR A 172 2.62 25.31 8.42
CA TYR A 172 1.53 25.28 7.43
C TYR A 172 1.82 24.31 6.28
N SER A 173 0.77 23.91 5.57
CA SER A 173 0.77 22.83 4.56
C SER A 173 1.18 23.26 3.15
N ASN A 174 1.58 24.51 2.95
CA ASN A 174 1.87 25.05 1.62
C ASN A 174 3.09 24.36 0.97
N ASN A 175 2.93 23.96 -0.29
CA ASN A 175 4.00 23.42 -1.12
C ASN A 175 4.91 24.55 -1.62
N THR A 176 5.91 24.94 -0.85
CA THR A 176 6.86 25.98 -1.27
C THR A 176 8.11 25.38 -1.93
N LEU A 177 8.76 26.17 -2.77
CA LEU A 177 9.97 25.78 -3.50
C LEU A 177 11.20 26.48 -2.91
N PRO A 178 12.41 25.88 -3.04
CA PRO A 178 13.65 26.55 -2.67
C PRO A 178 13.72 27.95 -3.29
N GLY A 179 14.14 28.97 -2.53
CA GLY A 179 14.21 30.38 -2.96
C GLY A 179 13.02 31.24 -2.51
N MET A 180 11.89 30.65 -2.14
CA MET A 180 10.75 31.43 -1.63
C MET A 180 10.96 32.00 -0.21
N SER A 181 12.04 31.62 0.47
CA SER A 181 12.38 32.06 1.82
C SER A 181 12.44 33.59 1.93
N GLY A 182 11.81 34.13 2.97
CA GLY A 182 11.65 35.56 3.23
C GLY A 182 10.38 36.17 2.67
N GLY A 183 9.58 35.42 1.89
CA GLY A 183 8.29 35.88 1.37
C GLY A 183 7.17 35.91 2.42
N PRO A 184 6.01 36.53 2.10
CA PRO A 184 4.93 36.67 3.06
C PRO A 184 4.13 35.37 3.22
N VAL A 185 3.71 35.10 4.45
CA VAL A 185 2.61 34.18 4.77
C VAL A 185 1.41 35.04 5.15
N LEU A 186 0.29 34.89 4.42
CA LEU A 186 -0.92 35.70 4.58
C LEU A 186 -2.11 34.87 5.08
N ASN A 187 -3.00 35.51 5.83
CA ASN A 187 -4.29 34.97 6.24
C ASN A 187 -5.39 35.16 5.17
N GLU A 188 -6.62 34.75 5.48
CA GLU A 188 -7.81 34.90 4.62
C GLU A 188 -8.20 36.34 4.27
N ASN A 189 -7.62 37.34 4.94
CA ASN A 189 -7.86 38.76 4.70
C ASN A 189 -6.73 39.43 3.89
N GLY A 190 -5.71 38.68 3.48
CA GLY A 190 -4.53 39.22 2.81
C GLY A 190 -3.60 40.00 3.74
N GLU A 191 -3.62 39.71 5.03
CA GLU A 191 -2.74 40.31 6.04
C GLU A 191 -1.57 39.38 6.33
N VAL A 192 -0.36 39.93 6.47
CA VAL A 192 0.85 39.17 6.75
C VAL A 192 0.85 38.70 8.19
N VAL A 193 0.87 37.38 8.39
CA VAL A 193 0.90 36.71 9.70
C VAL A 193 2.24 36.02 9.99
N ALA A 194 3.08 35.80 8.98
CA ALA A 194 4.45 35.33 9.19
C ALA A 194 5.36 35.69 8.01
N ILE A 195 6.67 35.57 8.24
CA ILE A 195 7.69 35.55 7.19
C ILE A 195 8.07 34.09 6.94
N HIS A 196 7.92 33.61 5.71
CA HIS A 196 8.28 32.25 5.32
C HIS A 196 9.79 32.07 5.45
N GLY A 197 10.27 30.92 5.91
CA GLY A 197 11.71 30.69 6.01
C GLY A 197 12.15 29.32 5.55
N ARG A 198 11.60 28.24 6.12
CA ARG A 198 11.99 26.88 5.75
C ARG A 198 10.80 26.10 5.21
N ALA A 199 11.04 25.34 4.16
CA ALA A 199 10.15 24.26 3.75
C ALA A 199 10.84 22.96 4.16
N ASP A 200 10.13 22.03 4.79
CA ASP A 200 10.57 20.64 4.77
C ASP A 200 10.50 20.17 3.31
N THR A 201 11.61 20.24 2.57
CA THR A 201 11.72 19.65 1.24
C THR A 201 11.78 18.14 1.41
N ARG A 202 10.64 17.52 1.73
CA ARG A 202 10.51 16.08 1.63
C ARG A 202 10.55 15.76 0.14
N ALA A 203 11.59 15.05 -0.29
CA ALA A 203 11.40 14.16 -1.43
C ALA A 203 10.17 13.32 -1.12
N ALA A 204 9.37 12.96 -2.13
CA ALA A 204 8.27 12.03 -1.95
C ALA A 204 8.84 10.69 -1.48
N GLU A 205 9.11 10.57 -0.18
CA GLU A 205 9.56 9.34 0.44
C GLU A 205 8.31 8.49 0.57
N SER A 206 8.43 7.32 -0.04
CA SER A 206 7.43 6.31 0.03
C SER A 206 7.07 6.02 1.48
N SER A 207 5.79 5.82 1.78
CA SER A 207 5.31 5.39 3.10
C SER A 207 6.24 4.31 3.68
N SER A 208 6.64 4.43 4.95
CA SER A 208 7.41 3.38 5.64
C SER A 208 6.67 2.05 5.74
N ILE A 209 5.35 2.07 5.47
CA ILE A 209 4.44 0.92 5.47
C ILE A 209 4.32 0.33 4.05
N ASN A 210 4.51 1.15 3.00
CA ASN A 210 4.47 0.69 1.62
C ASN A 210 5.31 1.59 0.70
N GLN A 211 6.43 1.03 0.22
CA GLN A 211 7.36 1.72 -0.67
C GLN A 211 6.74 2.18 -2.01
N ASN A 212 5.53 1.72 -2.36
CA ASN A 212 4.79 2.11 -3.55
C ASN A 212 3.70 3.16 -3.30
N ILE A 213 3.46 3.55 -2.05
CA ILE A 213 2.60 4.70 -1.75
C ILE A 213 3.50 5.92 -1.68
N GLN A 214 3.54 6.69 -2.78
CA GLN A 214 4.00 8.06 -2.73
C GLN A 214 2.94 8.87 -1.97
N ILE A 215 3.03 8.89 -0.65
CA ILE A 215 2.33 9.89 0.12
C ILE A 215 3.07 11.18 -0.21
N ALA A 216 2.40 12.10 -0.90
CA ALA A 216 2.83 13.49 -0.88
C ALA A 216 2.65 13.96 0.57
N LYS A 217 3.58 13.60 1.45
CA LYS A 217 3.64 14.10 2.82
C LYS A 217 3.61 15.61 2.68
N THR A 218 2.60 16.26 3.25
CA THR A 218 2.47 17.71 3.18
C THR A 218 3.78 18.31 3.65
N ALA A 219 4.49 18.98 2.74
CA ALA A 219 5.72 19.68 3.09
C ALA A 219 5.36 20.69 4.19
N SER A 220 5.79 20.42 5.42
CA SER A 220 5.51 21.32 6.54
C SER A 220 6.40 22.55 6.40
N SER A 221 5.85 23.60 5.80
CA SER A 221 6.52 24.88 5.72
C SER A 221 6.45 25.59 7.08
N LYS A 222 7.53 26.28 7.44
CA LYS A 222 7.70 26.98 8.72
C LYS A 222 7.97 28.46 8.48
N GLY A 223 7.30 29.29 9.27
CA GLY A 223 7.43 30.74 9.25
C GLY A 223 7.66 31.33 10.64
N ILE A 224 8.27 32.51 10.65
CA ILE A 224 8.46 33.32 11.84
C ILE A 224 7.19 34.16 12.04
N PRO A 225 6.42 33.99 13.14
CA PRO A 225 5.18 34.72 13.36
C PRO A 225 5.40 36.23 13.42
N ILE A 226 4.51 37.01 12.80
CA ILE A 226 4.66 38.47 12.72
C ILE A 226 4.62 39.13 14.10
N ASN A 227 3.81 38.64 15.04
CA ASN A 227 3.79 39.18 16.41
C ASN A 227 5.10 38.91 17.17
N THR A 228 5.83 37.83 16.84
CA THR A 228 7.18 37.58 17.37
C THR A 228 8.16 38.61 16.82
N ILE A 229 8.10 38.87 15.51
CA ILE A 229 8.94 39.88 14.84
C ILE A 229 8.69 41.27 15.44
N LEU A 230 7.43 41.68 15.57
CA LEU A 230 7.05 42.98 16.13
C LEU A 230 7.59 43.17 17.55
N ARG A 231 7.45 42.16 18.42
CA ARG A 231 7.98 42.21 19.80
C ARG A 231 9.51 42.35 19.83
N LEU A 232 10.23 41.63 18.97
CA LEU A 232 11.69 41.70 18.89
C LEU A 232 12.18 43.04 18.32
N LEU A 233 11.54 43.57 17.28
CA LEU A 233 11.93 44.83 16.67
C LEU A 233 11.66 46.03 17.58
N ALA A 234 10.58 45.99 18.37
CA ALA A 234 10.32 46.97 19.43
C ALA A 234 11.48 47.04 20.45
N SER A 235 12.04 45.89 20.83
CA SER A 235 13.21 45.83 21.72
C SER A 235 14.53 46.27 21.04
N SER A 236 14.58 46.28 19.70
CA SER A 236 15.77 46.58 18.89
C SER A 236 15.74 47.97 18.24
N GLN A 237 14.88 48.88 18.72
CA GLN A 237 14.67 50.25 18.23
C GLN A 237 14.33 50.35 16.72
N VAL A 238 13.78 49.29 16.12
CA VAL A 238 13.27 49.33 14.75
C VAL A 238 11.75 49.45 14.84
N ASP A 239 11.25 50.65 14.61
CA ASP A 239 9.82 50.88 14.57
C ASP A 239 9.27 50.49 13.20
N LEU A 240 8.34 49.53 13.15
CA LEU A 240 7.60 49.16 11.95
C LEU A 240 6.34 50.01 11.73
N GLY A 241 6.01 50.95 12.64
CA GLY A 241 4.82 51.81 12.53
C GLY A 241 3.50 51.06 12.76
N VAL A 242 3.57 49.83 13.27
CA VAL A 242 2.42 48.96 13.52
C VAL A 242 2.34 48.68 15.01
N LYS A 243 1.17 48.94 15.61
CA LYS A 243 0.93 48.57 17.00
C LYS A 243 0.89 47.05 17.11
N VAL A 244 1.71 46.51 18.01
CA VAL A 244 1.62 45.10 18.40
C VAL A 244 0.19 44.86 18.92
N PRO A 245 -0.56 43.90 18.35
CA PRO A 245 -1.86 43.55 18.90
C PRO A 245 -1.74 43.24 20.39
N SER A 246 -2.64 43.78 21.21
CA SER A 246 -2.63 43.62 22.67
C SER A 246 -3.07 42.22 23.12
N ALA A 247 -2.89 41.20 22.28
CA ALA A 247 -3.30 39.85 22.57
C ALA A 247 -2.54 39.34 23.81
N PRO A 248 -3.21 38.64 24.73
CA PRO A 248 -2.53 38.00 25.84
C PRO A 248 -1.49 37.02 25.28
N VAL A 249 -0.22 37.26 25.58
CA VAL A 249 0.81 36.26 25.33
C VAL A 249 0.44 35.03 26.16
N ALA A 250 0.32 33.87 25.52
CA ALA A 250 -0.05 32.64 26.20
C ALA A 250 0.89 32.40 27.39
N THR A 251 0.30 32.22 28.58
CA THR A 251 1.03 32.11 29.85
C THR A 251 1.51 30.69 30.15
N GLY A 252 1.08 29.70 29.37
CA GLY A 252 1.46 28.29 29.47
C GLY A 252 1.56 27.62 28.09
N PRO A 253 2.16 26.41 28.02
CA PRO A 253 2.30 25.69 26.76
C PRO A 253 0.93 25.31 26.19
N LYS A 254 0.78 25.43 24.88
CA LYS A 254 -0.40 25.02 24.11
C LYS A 254 -0.17 23.64 23.51
N ALA A 255 -1.25 23.01 23.06
CA ALA A 255 -1.16 21.73 22.35
C ALA A 255 -0.19 21.77 21.16
N ASP A 256 -0.16 22.89 20.42
CA ASP A 256 0.72 23.12 19.27
C ASP A 256 2.22 23.00 19.62
N ASP A 257 2.62 23.43 20.83
CA ASP A 257 4.00 23.32 21.29
C ASP A 257 4.42 21.86 21.38
N PHE A 258 3.53 21.01 21.86
CA PHE A 258 3.76 19.58 22.02
C PHE A 258 3.62 18.82 20.71
N LEU A 259 2.71 19.22 19.81
CA LEU A 259 2.63 18.66 18.46
C LEU A 259 3.97 18.85 17.74
N ILE A 260 4.50 20.07 17.74
CA ILE A 260 5.76 20.38 17.06
C ILE A 260 6.94 19.64 17.72
N GLN A 261 6.97 19.54 19.05
CA GLN A 261 7.97 18.73 19.75
C GLN A 261 7.91 17.26 19.34
N GLY A 262 6.71 16.70 19.25
CA GLY A 262 6.50 15.32 18.81
C GLY A 262 7.01 15.08 17.40
N VAL A 263 6.70 15.99 16.48
CA VAL A 263 7.16 15.92 15.07
C VAL A 263 8.69 15.96 15.01
N ASN A 264 9.34 16.85 15.75
CA ASN A 264 10.80 16.94 15.76
C ASN A 264 11.46 15.66 16.32
N ARG A 265 10.90 15.09 17.40
CA ARG A 265 11.41 13.85 18.01
C ARG A 265 11.23 12.64 17.08
N PHE A 266 10.12 12.57 16.36
CA PHE A 266 9.88 11.55 15.34
C PHE A 266 11.00 11.53 14.29
N TYR A 267 11.39 12.70 13.77
CA TYR A 267 12.50 12.80 12.80
C TYR A 267 13.87 12.49 13.36
N GLN A 268 14.04 12.61 14.67
CA GLN A 268 15.27 12.19 15.36
C GLN A 268 15.29 10.68 15.63
N GLY A 269 14.22 9.95 15.30
CA GLY A 269 14.05 8.53 15.63
C GLY A 269 13.64 8.28 17.09
N ASP A 270 13.40 9.33 17.87
CA ASP A 270 12.90 9.25 19.25
C ASP A 270 11.38 9.05 19.24
N PHE A 271 10.94 7.84 18.86
CA PHE A 271 9.52 7.51 18.76
C PHE A 271 8.80 7.56 20.11
N GLN A 272 9.47 7.15 21.20
CA GLN A 272 8.88 7.18 22.54
C GLN A 272 8.66 8.61 23.02
N GLY A 273 9.66 9.49 22.85
CA GLY A 273 9.51 10.90 23.18
C GLY A 273 8.51 11.62 22.27
N ALA A 274 8.41 11.21 21.00
CA ALA A 274 7.39 11.74 20.09
C ALA A 274 5.97 11.40 20.55
N ILE A 275 5.70 10.14 20.89
CA ILE A 275 4.41 9.69 21.46
C ILE A 275 4.09 10.47 22.73
N ALA A 276 5.03 10.59 23.66
CA ALA A 276 4.82 11.34 24.90
C ALA A 276 4.48 12.83 24.66
N ALA A 277 5.08 13.45 23.65
CA ALA A 277 4.74 14.82 23.27
C ALA A 277 3.33 14.88 22.65
N TYR A 278 2.98 13.96 21.76
CA TYR A 278 1.61 13.92 21.21
C TYR A 278 0.55 13.64 22.28
N ASP A 279 0.85 12.83 23.30
CA ASP A 279 -0.02 12.62 24.45
C ASP A 279 -0.33 13.94 25.17
N GLN A 280 0.69 14.77 25.40
CA GLN A 280 0.52 16.09 26.00
C GLN A 280 -0.29 17.03 25.08
N ALA A 281 -0.07 16.96 23.77
CA ALA A 281 -0.84 17.74 22.80
C ALA A 281 -2.33 17.36 22.83
N ILE A 282 -2.64 16.06 22.86
CA ILE A 282 -3.99 15.50 22.92
C ILE A 282 -4.65 15.80 24.28
N GLN A 283 -3.88 15.76 25.38
CA GLN A 283 -4.38 16.12 26.71
C GLN A 283 -4.82 17.59 26.78
N LEU A 284 -4.08 18.49 26.14
CA LEU A 284 -4.40 19.92 26.08
C LEU A 284 -5.50 20.24 25.06
N ASN A 285 -5.60 19.46 23.98
CA ASN A 285 -6.64 19.58 22.96
C ASN A 285 -7.13 18.19 22.50
N PRO A 286 -8.19 17.63 23.13
CA PRO A 286 -8.73 16.32 22.76
C PRO A 286 -9.38 16.23 21.37
N ASN A 287 -9.58 17.37 20.70
CA ASN A 287 -10.07 17.43 19.32
C ASN A 287 -8.96 17.78 18.32
N TYR A 288 -7.68 17.55 18.68
CA TYR A 288 -6.53 17.83 17.82
C TYR A 288 -6.28 16.71 16.82
N GLY A 289 -6.99 16.73 15.69
CA GLY A 289 -6.90 15.69 14.66
C GLY A 289 -5.47 15.42 14.18
N ALA A 290 -4.67 16.47 14.01
CA ALA A 290 -3.26 16.32 13.62
C ALA A 290 -2.42 15.57 14.66
N ALA A 291 -2.65 15.76 15.97
CA ALA A 291 -1.89 15.07 17.01
C ALA A 291 -2.18 13.56 17.01
N TYR A 292 -3.44 13.16 16.85
CA TYR A 292 -3.81 11.75 16.69
C TYR A 292 -3.18 11.15 15.42
N LEU A 293 -3.25 11.85 14.29
CA LEU A 293 -2.65 11.37 13.03
C LEU A 293 -1.13 11.15 13.16
N ASN A 294 -0.41 12.13 13.73
CA ASN A 294 1.04 12.03 13.91
C ASN A 294 1.44 10.97 14.95
N ARG A 295 0.63 10.79 16.02
CA ARG A 295 0.85 9.72 17.00
C ARG A 295 0.60 8.35 16.38
N ALA A 296 -0.44 8.19 15.56
CA ALA A 296 -0.69 6.96 14.82
C ALA A 296 0.47 6.59 13.87
N GLU A 297 0.99 7.56 13.11
CA GLU A 297 2.15 7.31 12.25
C GLU A 297 3.37 6.87 13.07
N THR A 298 3.58 7.50 14.23
CA THR A 298 4.68 7.13 15.14
C THR A 298 4.49 5.72 15.70
N LEU A 299 3.27 5.35 16.09
CA LEU A 299 2.92 4.02 16.57
C LEU A 299 3.20 2.94 15.50
N LEU A 300 2.82 3.20 14.24
CA LEU A 300 3.12 2.29 13.12
C LEU A 300 4.63 2.11 12.92
N ASN A 301 5.42 3.19 13.01
CA ASN A 301 6.88 3.08 12.91
C ASN A 301 7.51 2.34 14.11
N SER A 302 6.83 2.31 15.25
CA SER A 302 7.22 1.47 16.40
C SER A 302 6.65 0.04 16.36
N GLY A 303 5.88 -0.32 15.32
CA GLY A 303 5.27 -1.63 15.16
C GLY A 303 3.93 -1.84 15.90
N ASP A 304 3.36 -0.79 16.51
CA ASP A 304 2.05 -0.85 17.17
C ASP A 304 0.92 -0.46 16.21
N SER A 305 0.57 -1.38 15.31
CA SER A 305 -0.51 -1.17 14.34
C SER A 305 -1.89 -1.11 15.00
N LYS A 306 -2.08 -1.67 16.22
CA LYS A 306 -3.37 -1.62 16.93
C LYS A 306 -3.60 -0.24 17.55
N GLY A 307 -2.64 0.28 18.30
CA GLY A 307 -2.72 1.63 18.87
C GLY A 307 -2.89 2.69 17.77
N ALA A 308 -2.19 2.51 16.64
CA ALA A 308 -2.34 3.39 15.50
C ALA A 308 -3.77 3.42 14.92
N LEU A 309 -4.46 2.27 14.85
CA LEU A 309 -5.84 2.23 14.39
C LEU A 309 -6.80 3.03 15.30
N GLU A 310 -6.60 2.99 16.61
CA GLU A 310 -7.40 3.77 17.57
C GLU A 310 -7.25 5.27 17.32
N ASP A 311 -6.01 5.73 17.15
CA ASP A 311 -5.71 7.13 16.85
C ASP A 311 -6.25 7.57 15.49
N LEU A 312 -6.13 6.72 14.46
CA LEU A 312 -6.68 7.03 13.13
C LEU A 312 -8.20 7.09 13.15
N ASN A 313 -8.86 6.24 13.93
CA ASN A 313 -10.30 6.33 14.14
C ASN A 313 -10.69 7.66 14.78
N GLN A 314 -9.93 8.12 15.77
CA GLN A 314 -10.18 9.40 16.43
C GLN A 314 -9.89 10.59 15.50
N ALA A 315 -8.79 10.55 14.75
CA ALA A 315 -8.46 11.56 13.75
C ALA A 315 -9.58 11.69 12.69
N LEU A 316 -10.13 10.57 12.23
CA LEU A 316 -11.24 10.55 11.28
C LEU A 316 -12.60 10.87 11.91
N ARG A 317 -12.78 10.68 13.22
CA ARG A 317 -13.95 11.20 13.93
C ARG A 317 -13.96 12.72 13.94
N ILE A 318 -12.78 13.33 14.11
CA ILE A 318 -12.60 14.79 14.11
C ILE A 318 -12.69 15.36 12.69
N SER A 319 -12.01 14.72 11.73
CA SER A 319 -11.93 15.15 10.33
C SER A 319 -12.25 13.98 9.38
N PRO A 320 -13.54 13.68 9.11
CA PRO A 320 -13.95 12.48 8.38
C PRO A 320 -13.42 12.35 6.96
N ASN A 321 -13.08 13.46 6.31
CA ASN A 321 -12.54 13.49 4.95
C ASN A 321 -11.03 13.74 4.91
N ASN A 322 -10.31 13.53 6.02
CA ASN A 322 -8.86 13.61 6.02
C ASN A 322 -8.29 12.43 5.20
N VAL A 323 -7.85 12.72 3.98
CA VAL A 323 -7.34 11.73 3.01
C VAL A 323 -6.12 10.99 3.55
N GLU A 324 -5.21 11.69 4.23
CA GLU A 324 -4.00 11.10 4.81
C GLU A 324 -4.35 10.07 5.89
N ALA A 325 -5.25 10.43 6.81
CA ALA A 325 -5.72 9.50 7.85
C ALA A 325 -6.46 8.28 7.25
N LEU A 326 -7.26 8.47 6.19
CA LEU A 326 -7.91 7.35 5.48
C LEU A 326 -6.88 6.41 4.83
N LEU A 327 -5.88 6.96 4.14
CA LEU A 327 -4.83 6.18 3.48
C LEU A 327 -4.00 5.37 4.48
N ILE A 328 -3.62 5.98 5.60
CA ILE A 328 -2.85 5.32 6.66
C ILE A 328 -3.71 4.26 7.34
N ARG A 329 -4.97 4.56 7.66
CA ARG A 329 -5.88 3.58 8.29
C ARG A 329 -6.16 2.39 7.39
N GLY A 330 -6.41 2.62 6.11
CA GLY A 330 -6.61 1.54 5.15
C GLY A 330 -5.38 0.63 5.04
N SER A 331 -4.18 1.21 5.09
CA SER A 331 -2.93 0.44 5.05
C SER A 331 -2.74 -0.39 6.33
N ALA A 332 -2.94 0.20 7.51
CA ALA A 332 -2.87 -0.50 8.79
C ALA A 332 -3.90 -1.63 8.90
N ARG A 333 -5.13 -1.40 8.43
CA ARG A 333 -6.18 -2.43 8.36
C ARG A 333 -5.79 -3.59 7.44
N HIS A 334 -5.27 -3.30 6.26
CA HIS A 334 -4.80 -4.33 5.33
C HIS A 334 -3.67 -5.19 5.93
N GLU A 335 -2.71 -4.57 6.62
CA GLU A 335 -1.63 -5.29 7.31
C GLU A 335 -2.17 -6.22 8.40
N LEU A 336 -3.18 -5.77 9.13
CA LEU A 336 -3.86 -6.54 10.18
C LEU A 336 -4.88 -7.56 9.64
N GLY A 337 -5.03 -7.68 8.31
CA GLY A 337 -5.95 -8.61 7.67
C GLY A 337 -7.41 -8.13 7.57
N ASP A 338 -7.72 -6.90 8.02
CA ASP A 338 -9.03 -6.25 7.81
C ASP A 338 -9.12 -5.67 6.40
N TYR A 339 -9.16 -6.56 5.40
CA TYR A 339 -9.20 -6.17 3.99
C TYR A 339 -10.50 -5.45 3.61
N GLN A 340 -11.61 -5.74 4.29
CA GLN A 340 -12.89 -5.05 4.06
C GLN A 340 -12.83 -3.60 4.55
N GLY A 341 -12.42 -3.37 5.79
CA GLY A 341 -12.27 -2.01 6.32
C GLY A 341 -11.22 -1.20 5.56
N ALA A 342 -10.16 -1.85 5.08
CA ALA A 342 -9.18 -1.21 4.18
C ALA A 342 -9.81 -0.76 2.85
N THR A 343 -10.63 -1.62 2.25
CA THR A 343 -11.35 -1.31 1.01
C THR A 343 -12.34 -0.15 1.20
N ASP A 344 -13.01 -0.08 2.35
CA ASP A 344 -13.94 1.01 2.70
C ASP A 344 -13.23 2.36 2.83
N ASP A 345 -12.05 2.39 3.47
CA ASP A 345 -11.24 3.61 3.56
C ASP A 345 -10.77 4.08 2.18
N TRP A 346 -10.27 3.17 1.34
CA TRP A 346 -9.82 3.51 -0.01
C TRP A 346 -10.98 3.88 -0.95
N ASN A 347 -12.18 3.33 -0.75
CA ASN A 347 -13.39 3.79 -1.42
C ASN A 347 -13.65 5.27 -1.15
N GLN A 348 -13.49 5.71 0.11
CA GLN A 348 -13.66 7.10 0.48
C GLN A 348 -12.55 7.99 -0.12
N VAL A 349 -11.30 7.52 -0.13
CA VAL A 349 -10.18 8.25 -0.75
C VAL A 349 -10.43 8.48 -2.23
N VAL A 350 -10.77 7.43 -2.99
CA VAL A 350 -11.04 7.53 -4.43
C VAL A 350 -12.24 8.44 -4.72
N ARG A 351 -13.24 8.49 -3.83
CA ARG A 351 -14.37 9.42 -3.95
C ARG A 351 -13.95 10.89 -3.74
N ILE A 352 -13.04 11.15 -2.79
CA ILE A 352 -12.52 12.50 -2.53
C ILE A 352 -11.58 12.94 -3.67
N ASN A 353 -10.73 12.03 -4.13
CA ASN A 353 -9.67 12.33 -5.09
C ASN A 353 -9.52 11.25 -6.17
N PRO A 354 -10.32 11.32 -7.25
CA PRO A 354 -10.42 10.23 -8.23
C PRO A 354 -9.27 10.18 -9.25
N ARG A 355 -8.19 10.96 -9.06
CA ARG A 355 -7.15 11.19 -10.08
C ARG A 355 -5.82 10.47 -9.82
N TYR A 356 -5.70 9.72 -8.72
CA TYR A 356 -4.44 9.12 -8.31
C TYR A 356 -4.41 7.62 -8.61
N ALA A 357 -3.55 7.21 -9.55
CA ALA A 357 -3.40 5.81 -9.97
C ALA A 357 -3.03 4.86 -8.81
N THR A 358 -2.28 5.38 -7.84
CA THR A 358 -1.84 4.65 -6.64
C THR A 358 -3.01 4.22 -5.76
N ASP A 359 -4.05 5.04 -5.66
CA ASP A 359 -5.19 4.79 -4.78
C ASP A 359 -6.06 3.67 -5.33
N TYR A 360 -6.34 3.70 -6.64
CA TYR A 360 -6.98 2.58 -7.34
C TYR A 360 -6.14 1.31 -7.25
N SER A 361 -4.83 1.38 -7.53
CA SER A 361 -3.96 0.20 -7.45
C SER A 361 -3.95 -0.42 -6.04
N THR A 362 -4.03 0.41 -5.01
CA THR A 362 -4.02 -0.05 -3.62
C THR A 362 -5.36 -0.67 -3.22
N ARG A 363 -6.48 -0.05 -3.60
CA ARG A 363 -7.81 -0.65 -3.43
C ARG A 363 -7.94 -1.98 -4.19
N GLY A 364 -7.42 -2.05 -5.42
CA GLY A 364 -7.43 -3.27 -6.21
C GLY A 364 -6.69 -4.43 -5.55
N ARG A 365 -5.55 -4.16 -4.88
CA ARG A 365 -4.86 -5.20 -4.09
C ARG A 365 -5.69 -5.65 -2.89
N ALA A 366 -6.37 -4.73 -2.20
CA ALA A 366 -7.25 -5.06 -1.08
C ALA A 366 -8.40 -5.98 -1.50
N ARG A 367 -9.05 -5.64 -2.63
CA ARG A 367 -10.11 -6.46 -3.25
C ARG A 367 -9.59 -7.83 -3.66
N ALA A 368 -8.39 -7.91 -4.23
CA ALA A 368 -7.77 -9.20 -4.56
C ALA A 368 -7.51 -10.07 -3.32
N SER A 369 -7.15 -9.48 -2.17
CA SER A 369 -7.02 -10.18 -0.88
C SER A 369 -8.38 -10.68 -0.33
N LEU A 370 -9.49 -10.06 -0.74
CA LEU A 370 -10.86 -10.51 -0.48
C LEU A 370 -11.37 -11.50 -1.54
N GLU A 371 -10.52 -11.94 -2.47
CA GLU A 371 -10.88 -12.78 -3.63
C GLU A 371 -11.88 -12.11 -4.61
N ASP A 372 -12.14 -10.79 -4.46
CA ASP A 372 -12.85 -9.99 -5.46
C ASP A 372 -11.90 -9.61 -6.61
N TYR A 373 -11.53 -10.62 -7.40
CA TYR A 373 -10.59 -10.45 -8.52
C TYR A 373 -11.17 -9.58 -9.63
N ARG A 374 -12.50 -9.57 -9.82
CA ARG A 374 -13.15 -8.73 -10.83
C ARG A 374 -13.11 -7.26 -10.44
N GLY A 375 -13.48 -6.92 -9.20
CA GLY A 375 -13.36 -5.55 -8.70
C GLY A 375 -11.90 -5.08 -8.60
N ALA A 376 -10.96 -6.00 -8.34
CA ALA A 376 -9.53 -5.71 -8.43
C ALA A 376 -9.09 -5.34 -9.85
N ILE A 377 -9.53 -6.10 -10.87
CA ILE A 377 -9.24 -5.81 -12.27
C ILE A 377 -9.79 -4.44 -12.70
N GLU A 378 -11.02 -4.09 -12.30
CA GLU A 378 -11.59 -2.77 -12.58
C GLU A 378 -10.73 -1.64 -12.01
N ASP A 379 -10.25 -1.80 -10.78
CA ASP A 379 -9.36 -0.85 -10.13
C ASP A 379 -8.00 -0.74 -10.84
N PHE A 380 -7.39 -1.87 -11.18
CA PHE A 380 -6.15 -1.86 -11.94
C PHE A 380 -6.32 -1.26 -13.34
N ASN A 381 -7.49 -1.44 -13.98
CA ASN A 381 -7.82 -0.78 -15.25
C ASN A 381 -7.84 0.75 -15.10
N GLN A 382 -8.47 1.28 -14.06
CA GLN A 382 -8.47 2.72 -13.80
C GLN A 382 -7.07 3.25 -13.49
N ALA A 383 -6.31 2.53 -12.66
CA ALA A 383 -4.92 2.90 -12.36
C ALA A 383 -4.07 2.97 -13.62
N LEU A 384 -4.18 1.99 -14.52
CA LEU A 384 -3.43 1.93 -15.78
C LEU A 384 -3.91 2.95 -16.81
N LYS A 385 -5.17 3.37 -16.77
CA LYS A 385 -5.68 4.50 -17.57
C LYS A 385 -5.03 5.82 -17.16
N ILE A 386 -4.77 6.01 -15.86
CA ILE A 386 -4.13 7.21 -15.31
C ILE A 386 -2.60 7.15 -15.51
N ALA A 387 -1.98 6.01 -15.21
CA ALA A 387 -0.53 5.82 -15.24
C ALA A 387 -0.15 4.54 -16.01
N PRO A 388 -0.10 4.59 -17.36
CA PRO A 388 0.07 3.40 -18.21
C PRO A 388 1.47 2.77 -18.16
N ASN A 389 2.46 3.46 -17.60
CA ASN A 389 3.86 2.99 -17.52
C ASN A 389 4.21 2.44 -16.13
N THR A 390 3.28 1.71 -15.50
CA THR A 390 3.43 1.15 -14.15
C THR A 390 3.52 -0.39 -14.19
N PRO A 391 4.74 -0.97 -14.33
CA PRO A 391 4.89 -2.42 -14.57
C PRO A 391 4.35 -3.27 -13.41
N PHE A 392 4.43 -2.79 -12.17
CA PHE A 392 3.85 -3.48 -11.01
C PHE A 392 2.33 -3.61 -11.10
N THR A 393 1.62 -2.62 -11.63
CA THR A 393 0.16 -2.64 -11.74
C THR A 393 -0.30 -3.67 -12.78
N TYR A 394 0.41 -3.80 -13.90
CA TYR A 394 0.17 -4.91 -14.84
C TYR A 394 0.41 -6.27 -14.17
N ILE A 395 1.46 -6.40 -13.35
CA ILE A 395 1.70 -7.65 -12.63
C ILE A 395 0.60 -7.95 -11.61
N SER A 396 0.12 -6.97 -10.86
CA SER A 396 -1.02 -7.16 -9.94
C SER A 396 -2.29 -7.57 -10.68
N ARG A 397 -2.56 -6.98 -11.86
CA ARG A 397 -3.71 -7.35 -12.68
C ARG A 397 -3.56 -8.73 -13.32
N SER A 398 -2.36 -9.11 -13.75
CA SER A 398 -2.02 -10.46 -14.22
C SER A 398 -2.28 -11.52 -13.15
N MET A 399 -1.95 -11.24 -11.88
CA MET A 399 -2.27 -12.15 -10.76
C MET A 399 -3.79 -12.31 -10.58
N ALA A 400 -4.56 -11.23 -10.70
CA ALA A 400 -6.03 -11.30 -10.62
C ALA A 400 -6.62 -12.12 -11.78
N TYR A 401 -6.15 -11.89 -13.02
CA TYR A 401 -6.52 -12.71 -14.18
C TYR A 401 -6.17 -14.19 -14.00
N LEU A 402 -4.98 -14.50 -13.47
CA LEU A 402 -4.56 -15.87 -13.19
C LEU A 402 -5.50 -16.58 -12.21
N ASN A 403 -5.95 -15.91 -11.15
CA ASN A 403 -6.91 -16.48 -10.20
C ASN A 403 -8.29 -16.70 -10.83
N LEU A 404 -8.67 -15.91 -11.84
CA LEU A 404 -9.86 -16.14 -12.67
C LEU A 404 -9.63 -17.15 -13.80
N GLN A 405 -8.44 -17.77 -13.87
CA GLN A 405 -8.00 -18.67 -14.95
C GLN A 405 -8.01 -18.04 -16.35
N ASP A 406 -7.97 -16.70 -16.42
CA ASP A 406 -7.83 -15.96 -17.67
C ASP A 406 -6.35 -15.85 -18.05
N TYR A 407 -5.81 -16.96 -18.55
CA TYR A 407 -4.39 -17.08 -18.87
C TYR A 407 -3.95 -16.13 -19.99
N GLN A 408 -4.84 -15.82 -20.95
CA GLN A 408 -4.51 -14.97 -22.09
C GLN A 408 -4.25 -13.53 -21.62
N ASN A 409 -5.16 -12.95 -20.84
CA ASN A 409 -4.98 -11.59 -20.34
C ASN A 409 -3.86 -11.51 -19.30
N ALA A 410 -3.68 -12.56 -18.48
CA ALA A 410 -2.56 -12.64 -17.55
C ALA A 410 -1.19 -12.61 -18.25
N ILE A 411 -1.02 -13.33 -19.37
CA ILE A 411 0.21 -13.31 -20.18
C ILE A 411 0.40 -11.93 -20.82
N ALA A 412 -0.66 -11.36 -21.42
CA ALA A 412 -0.59 -10.05 -22.07
C ALA A 412 -0.12 -8.94 -21.11
N ASP A 413 -0.57 -8.97 -19.86
CA ASP A 413 -0.14 -8.04 -18.83
C ASP A 413 1.33 -8.25 -18.43
N CYS A 414 1.79 -9.50 -18.31
CA CYS A 414 3.21 -9.78 -18.09
C CYS A 414 4.07 -9.27 -19.25
N ASP A 415 3.64 -9.46 -20.50
CA ASP A 415 4.34 -8.98 -21.69
C ASP A 415 4.42 -7.45 -21.73
N GLN A 416 3.34 -6.78 -21.35
CA GLN A 416 3.31 -5.33 -21.22
C GLN A 416 4.28 -4.83 -20.14
N ALA A 417 4.32 -5.49 -18.97
CA ALA A 417 5.26 -5.17 -17.91
C ALA A 417 6.72 -5.35 -18.37
N LEU A 418 7.00 -6.41 -19.14
CA LEU A 418 8.34 -6.67 -19.71
C LEU A 418 8.70 -5.71 -20.85
N ARG A 419 7.73 -5.19 -21.60
CA ARG A 419 7.99 -4.15 -22.59
C ARG A 419 8.40 -2.83 -21.92
N ILE A 420 7.81 -2.51 -20.78
CA ILE A 420 8.16 -1.33 -19.98
C ILE A 420 9.51 -1.53 -19.27
N SER A 421 9.74 -2.72 -18.70
CA SER A 421 10.97 -3.05 -17.98
C SER A 421 11.48 -4.46 -18.37
N PRO A 422 12.38 -4.56 -19.37
CA PRO A 422 12.83 -5.84 -19.94
C PRO A 422 13.57 -6.79 -18.98
N ASN A 423 14.07 -6.27 -17.87
CA ASN A 423 14.81 -7.04 -16.84
C ASN A 423 13.97 -7.25 -15.57
N PHE A 424 12.66 -7.05 -15.63
CA PHE A 424 11.79 -7.16 -14.47
C PHE A 424 11.56 -8.63 -14.07
N VAL A 425 12.38 -9.13 -13.15
CA VAL A 425 12.38 -10.54 -12.69
C VAL A 425 11.00 -11.00 -12.23
N ILE A 426 10.27 -10.13 -11.52
CA ILE A 426 8.92 -10.42 -11.04
C ILE A 426 7.99 -10.73 -12.21
N ALA A 427 8.10 -10.02 -13.33
CA ALA A 427 7.27 -10.27 -14.50
C ALA A 427 7.57 -11.62 -15.17
N TYR A 428 8.85 -11.98 -15.34
CA TYR A 428 9.22 -13.31 -15.83
C TYR A 428 8.71 -14.41 -14.89
N TYR A 429 8.86 -14.24 -13.58
CA TYR A 429 8.40 -15.23 -12.60
C TYR A 429 6.88 -15.41 -12.65
N GLN A 430 6.10 -14.32 -12.73
CA GLN A 430 4.64 -14.43 -12.85
C GLN A 430 4.22 -15.02 -14.19
N ARG A 431 4.84 -14.61 -15.31
CA ARG A 431 4.53 -15.20 -16.62
C ARG A 431 4.84 -16.69 -16.67
N ALA A 432 5.95 -17.13 -16.05
CA ALA A 432 6.27 -18.54 -15.89
C ALA A 432 5.19 -19.31 -15.12
N LYS A 433 4.62 -18.73 -14.06
CA LYS A 433 3.50 -19.31 -13.31
C LYS A 433 2.23 -19.41 -14.15
N VAL A 434 1.90 -18.37 -14.92
CA VAL A 434 0.74 -18.38 -15.82
C VAL A 434 0.92 -19.45 -16.91
N HIS A 435 2.11 -19.54 -17.51
CA HIS A 435 2.45 -20.62 -18.44
C HIS A 435 2.36 -22.00 -17.81
N PHE A 436 2.82 -22.14 -16.55
CA PHE A 436 2.78 -23.42 -15.84
C PHE A 436 1.33 -23.88 -15.63
N GLN A 437 0.45 -22.98 -15.17
CA GLN A 437 -0.96 -23.31 -14.97
C GLN A 437 -1.71 -23.59 -16.29
N SER A 438 -1.37 -22.88 -17.36
CA SER A 438 -1.87 -23.16 -18.71
C SER A 438 -1.17 -24.34 -19.40
N ARG A 439 -0.32 -25.10 -18.69
CA ARG A 439 0.43 -26.27 -19.18
C ARG A 439 1.39 -26.00 -20.35
N ASN A 440 1.77 -24.74 -20.55
CA ASN A 440 2.75 -24.29 -21.53
C ASN A 440 4.18 -24.46 -21.00
N TYR A 441 4.57 -25.72 -20.75
CA TYR A 441 5.82 -26.05 -20.04
C TYR A 441 7.09 -25.56 -20.74
N GLN A 442 7.10 -25.46 -22.07
CA GLN A 442 8.25 -24.92 -22.81
C GLN A 442 8.50 -23.44 -22.46
N SER A 443 7.44 -22.63 -22.45
CA SER A 443 7.51 -21.20 -22.08
C SER A 443 7.82 -21.03 -20.60
N THR A 444 7.28 -21.89 -19.74
CA THR A 444 7.64 -21.92 -18.31
C THR A 444 9.15 -22.10 -18.10
N ILE A 445 9.79 -23.03 -18.83
CA ILE A 445 11.24 -23.25 -18.73
C ILE A 445 12.00 -22.00 -19.19
N ALA A 446 11.64 -21.42 -20.33
CA ALA A 446 12.30 -20.23 -20.86
C ALA A 446 12.23 -19.03 -19.89
N ASP A 447 11.09 -18.79 -19.26
CA ASP A 447 10.95 -17.73 -18.28
C ASP A 447 11.69 -18.01 -16.97
N PHE A 448 11.65 -19.25 -16.46
CA PHE A 448 12.45 -19.60 -15.28
C PHE A 448 13.96 -19.60 -15.55
N ASP A 449 14.41 -19.90 -16.77
CA ASP A 449 15.80 -19.70 -17.18
C ASP A 449 16.21 -18.23 -17.07
N ARG A 450 15.32 -17.30 -17.44
CA ARG A 450 15.57 -15.87 -17.27
C ARG A 450 15.61 -15.47 -15.79
N VAL A 451 14.67 -15.96 -14.99
CA VAL A 451 14.63 -15.72 -13.53
C VAL A 451 15.92 -16.20 -12.88
N LEU A 452 16.33 -17.44 -13.15
CA LEU A 452 17.49 -18.09 -12.51
C LEU A 452 18.83 -17.51 -12.98
N ARG A 453 18.90 -16.97 -14.20
CA ARG A 453 20.07 -16.20 -14.66
C ARG A 453 20.25 -14.89 -13.88
N ILE A 454 19.16 -14.29 -13.40
CA ILE A 454 19.21 -13.02 -12.65
C ILE A 454 19.34 -13.29 -11.14
N ASN A 455 18.60 -14.27 -10.62
CA ASN A 455 18.66 -14.70 -9.23
C ASN A 455 18.84 -16.23 -9.14
N PRO A 456 20.08 -16.72 -9.00
CA PRO A 456 20.38 -18.15 -8.98
C PRO A 456 20.07 -18.83 -7.64
N ASN A 457 19.63 -18.12 -6.60
CA ASN A 457 19.36 -18.68 -5.27
C ASN A 457 17.86 -18.81 -4.99
N LEU A 458 17.07 -19.22 -5.99
CA LEU A 458 15.62 -19.39 -5.88
C LEU A 458 15.21 -20.86 -5.98
N ALA A 459 15.07 -21.53 -4.84
CA ALA A 459 14.69 -22.95 -4.77
C ALA A 459 13.36 -23.25 -5.48
N ASN A 460 12.37 -22.37 -5.32
CA ASN A 460 11.05 -22.49 -5.96
C ASN A 460 11.12 -22.40 -7.50
N ALA A 461 11.97 -21.54 -8.05
CA ALA A 461 12.16 -21.41 -9.50
C ALA A 461 12.81 -22.68 -10.09
N TYR A 462 13.82 -23.24 -9.42
CA TYR A 462 14.38 -24.54 -9.80
C TYR A 462 13.34 -25.66 -9.71
N SER A 463 12.58 -25.74 -8.61
CA SER A 463 11.54 -26.76 -8.46
C SER A 463 10.49 -26.70 -9.57
N ASN A 464 9.96 -25.51 -9.88
CA ASN A 464 8.95 -25.34 -10.91
C ASN A 464 9.50 -25.62 -12.32
N ARG A 465 10.75 -25.21 -12.61
CA ARG A 465 11.41 -25.54 -13.88
C ARG A 465 11.67 -27.04 -14.01
N GLY A 466 12.09 -27.69 -12.92
CA GLY A 466 12.28 -29.14 -12.86
C GLY A 466 10.99 -29.90 -13.14
N PHE A 467 9.87 -29.45 -12.58
CA PHE A 467 8.55 -30.02 -12.89
C PHE A 467 8.17 -29.83 -14.36
N ALA A 468 8.37 -28.64 -14.92
CA ALA A 468 8.10 -28.39 -16.33
C ALA A 468 8.96 -29.28 -17.24
N ARG A 469 10.25 -29.47 -16.93
CA ARG A 469 11.16 -30.40 -17.64
C ARG A 469 10.68 -31.84 -17.54
N TYR A 470 10.29 -32.28 -16.35
CA TYR A 470 9.75 -33.63 -16.15
C TYR A 470 8.50 -33.87 -17.01
N LYS A 471 7.57 -32.89 -17.07
CA LYS A 471 6.37 -32.99 -17.92
C LYS A 471 6.66 -33.02 -19.41
N LEU A 472 7.79 -32.47 -19.85
CA LEU A 472 8.27 -32.57 -21.24
C LEU A 472 9.14 -33.82 -21.49
N GLY A 473 9.31 -34.69 -20.49
CA GLY A 473 10.11 -35.91 -20.60
C GLY A 473 11.61 -35.75 -20.33
N ASP A 474 12.10 -34.53 -20.07
CA ASP A 474 13.49 -34.28 -19.64
C ASP A 474 13.66 -34.60 -18.15
N LYS A 475 13.60 -35.89 -17.83
CA LYS A 475 13.71 -36.42 -16.47
C LYS A 475 15.09 -36.13 -15.86
N GLN A 476 16.16 -36.16 -16.66
CA GLN A 476 17.51 -35.90 -16.18
C GLN A 476 17.69 -34.42 -15.81
N GLY A 477 17.23 -33.51 -16.66
CA GLY A 477 17.22 -32.07 -16.36
C GLY A 477 16.30 -31.72 -15.20
N ALA A 478 15.20 -32.45 -15.01
CA ALA A 478 14.35 -32.32 -13.83
C ALA A 478 15.08 -32.70 -12.53
N ILE A 479 15.78 -33.85 -12.50
CA ILE A 479 16.58 -34.27 -11.34
C ILE A 479 17.66 -33.25 -11.01
N ALA A 480 18.34 -32.68 -12.03
CA ALA A 480 19.34 -31.65 -11.83
C ALA A 480 18.76 -30.40 -11.17
N ASP A 481 17.61 -29.94 -11.64
CA ASP A 481 16.90 -28.78 -11.07
C ASP A 481 16.40 -29.05 -9.65
N TYR A 482 15.76 -30.20 -9.39
CA TYR A 482 15.33 -30.56 -8.05
C TYR A 482 16.51 -30.70 -7.08
N SER A 483 17.65 -31.22 -7.54
CA SER A 483 18.85 -31.30 -6.71
C SER A 483 19.42 -29.93 -6.38
N GLN A 484 19.37 -28.99 -7.31
CA GLN A 484 19.77 -27.61 -7.04
C GLN A 484 18.79 -26.90 -6.11
N ALA A 485 17.48 -27.12 -6.26
CA ALA A 485 16.47 -26.62 -5.32
C ALA A 485 16.73 -27.14 -3.90
N LEU A 486 17.04 -28.43 -3.74
CA LEU A 486 17.33 -29.06 -2.44
C LEU A 486 18.67 -28.66 -1.83
N ARG A 487 19.62 -28.14 -2.62
CA ARG A 487 20.83 -27.50 -2.09
C ARG A 487 20.53 -26.14 -1.45
N ILE A 488 19.50 -25.45 -1.95
CA ILE A 488 19.09 -24.12 -1.48
C ILE A 488 18.10 -24.26 -0.31
N ASP A 489 17.12 -25.15 -0.42
CA ASP A 489 16.14 -25.46 0.63
C ASP A 489 16.11 -26.98 0.88
N THR A 490 16.75 -27.39 1.98
CA THR A 490 16.91 -28.80 2.36
C THR A 490 15.67 -29.40 3.02
N ASN A 491 14.62 -28.62 3.30
CA ASN A 491 13.44 -29.07 4.03
C ASN A 491 12.18 -29.17 3.15
N SER A 492 12.35 -29.14 1.83
CA SER A 492 11.23 -29.21 0.89
C SER A 492 10.78 -30.65 0.59
N ALA A 493 9.79 -31.13 1.35
CA ALA A 493 9.19 -32.47 1.16
C ALA A 493 8.74 -32.73 -0.29
N VAL A 494 8.08 -31.73 -0.88
CA VAL A 494 7.55 -31.76 -2.24
C VAL A 494 8.66 -31.93 -3.28
N VAL A 495 9.82 -31.30 -3.08
CA VAL A 495 10.93 -31.40 -4.03
C VAL A 495 11.63 -32.76 -3.92
N TYR A 496 11.81 -33.30 -2.71
CA TYR A 496 12.27 -34.68 -2.53
C TYR A 496 11.33 -35.66 -3.23
N TYR A 497 10.03 -35.52 -3.00
CA TYR A 497 9.03 -36.37 -3.63
C TYR A 497 9.12 -36.35 -5.16
N TYR A 498 9.13 -35.17 -5.79
CA TYR A 498 9.20 -35.09 -7.26
C TYR A 498 10.55 -35.53 -7.83
N ARG A 499 11.66 -35.35 -7.10
CA ARG A 499 12.95 -35.94 -7.50
C ARG A 499 12.93 -37.46 -7.43
N GLY A 500 12.29 -38.02 -6.41
CA GLY A 500 12.07 -39.47 -6.27
C GLY A 500 11.24 -40.03 -7.43
N VAL A 501 10.18 -39.33 -7.84
CA VAL A 501 9.39 -39.69 -9.03
C VAL A 501 10.26 -39.69 -10.29
N ALA A 502 11.02 -38.61 -10.54
CA ALA A 502 11.87 -38.53 -11.72
C ALA A 502 12.98 -39.60 -11.74
N ARG A 503 13.56 -39.94 -10.57
CA ARG A 503 14.56 -41.02 -10.41
C ARG A 503 13.96 -42.40 -10.66
N SER A 504 12.79 -42.67 -10.09
CA SER A 504 12.04 -43.92 -10.31
C SER A 504 11.79 -44.13 -11.81
N ASP A 505 11.35 -43.08 -12.50
CA ASP A 505 11.04 -43.10 -13.93
C ASP A 505 12.27 -43.21 -14.85
N LEU A 506 13.48 -43.02 -14.30
CA LEU A 506 14.77 -43.27 -14.95
C LEU A 506 15.41 -44.59 -14.51
N GLY A 507 14.74 -45.36 -13.64
CA GLY A 507 15.22 -46.65 -13.14
C GLY A 507 16.17 -46.58 -11.95
N ASP A 508 16.46 -45.39 -11.41
CA ASP A 508 17.24 -45.20 -10.17
C ASP A 508 16.36 -45.51 -8.95
N LYS A 509 16.10 -46.80 -8.73
CA LYS A 509 15.22 -47.28 -7.65
C LYS A 509 15.76 -46.89 -6.27
N GLN A 510 17.07 -47.03 -6.05
CA GLN A 510 17.68 -46.76 -4.75
C GLN A 510 17.63 -45.26 -4.42
N GLY A 511 17.98 -44.39 -5.38
CA GLY A 511 17.88 -42.94 -5.19
C GLY A 511 16.43 -42.48 -5.03
N ALA A 512 15.47 -43.13 -5.71
CA ALA A 512 14.06 -42.85 -5.55
C ALA A 512 13.54 -43.22 -4.15
N ILE A 513 13.88 -44.39 -3.62
CA ILE A 513 13.50 -44.82 -2.26
C ILE A 513 14.06 -43.84 -1.22
N GLN A 514 15.33 -43.42 -1.34
CA GLN A 514 15.93 -42.45 -0.43
C GLN A 514 15.18 -41.10 -0.42
N ASP A 515 14.82 -40.61 -1.61
CA ASP A 515 14.07 -39.38 -1.75
C ASP A 515 12.64 -39.49 -1.19
N PHE A 516 11.94 -40.59 -1.47
CA PHE A 516 10.61 -40.81 -0.92
C PHE A 516 10.62 -40.97 0.60
N GLN A 517 11.64 -41.63 1.17
CA GLN A 517 11.79 -41.72 2.62
C GLN A 517 11.95 -40.33 3.23
N LYS A 518 12.83 -39.51 2.64
CA LYS A 518 13.04 -38.14 3.14
C LYS A 518 11.78 -37.26 2.99
N ALA A 519 11.04 -37.44 1.89
CA ALA A 519 9.75 -36.77 1.70
C ALA A 519 8.73 -37.20 2.75
N ALA A 520 8.63 -38.51 3.03
CA ALA A 520 7.73 -39.05 4.05
C ALA A 520 8.05 -38.46 5.44
N ASP A 521 9.31 -38.50 5.86
CA ASP A 521 9.73 -37.93 7.15
C ASP A 521 9.31 -36.46 7.30
N LEU A 522 9.49 -35.66 6.24
CA LEU A 522 9.12 -34.24 6.23
C LEU A 522 7.60 -34.03 6.18
N TYR A 523 6.87 -34.83 5.40
CA TYR A 523 5.39 -34.77 5.36
C TYR A 523 4.78 -35.14 6.71
N GLN A 524 5.35 -36.12 7.41
CA GLN A 524 4.94 -36.50 8.76
C GLN A 524 5.14 -35.34 9.74
N GLN A 525 6.32 -34.68 9.70
CA GLN A 525 6.59 -33.48 10.53
C GLN A 525 5.63 -32.33 10.22
N GLN A 526 5.21 -32.19 8.96
CA GLN A 526 4.25 -31.17 8.52
C GLN A 526 2.78 -31.56 8.77
N GLY A 527 2.50 -32.77 9.29
CA GLY A 527 1.15 -33.27 9.51
C GLY A 527 0.37 -33.63 8.23
N LYS A 528 1.04 -33.72 7.07
CA LYS A 528 0.43 -34.07 5.78
C LYS A 528 0.29 -35.58 5.61
N LYS A 529 -0.74 -36.16 6.22
CA LYS A 529 -0.95 -37.61 6.31
C LYS A 529 -1.11 -38.30 4.95
N ASP A 530 -1.81 -37.67 4.01
CA ASP A 530 -2.06 -38.28 2.70
C ASP A 530 -0.78 -38.33 1.85
N ASP A 531 -0.05 -37.21 1.79
CA ASP A 531 1.25 -37.13 1.11
C ASP A 531 2.29 -38.09 1.74
N TYR A 532 2.29 -38.21 3.06
CA TYR A 532 3.11 -39.18 3.79
C TYR A 532 2.80 -40.61 3.35
N GLN A 533 1.50 -40.96 3.29
CA GLN A 533 1.08 -42.30 2.92
C GLN A 533 1.39 -42.62 1.46
N ASP A 534 1.25 -41.65 0.54
CA ASP A 534 1.63 -41.83 -0.85
C ASP A 534 3.14 -42.07 -1.00
N ALA A 535 3.98 -41.30 -0.31
CA ALA A 535 5.42 -41.51 -0.30
C ALA A 535 5.80 -42.94 0.16
N LEU A 536 5.17 -43.45 1.24
CA LEU A 536 5.36 -44.84 1.69
C LEU A 536 4.87 -45.87 0.67
N ASN A 537 3.76 -45.60 -0.01
CA ASN A 537 3.25 -46.48 -1.06
C ASN A 537 4.25 -46.62 -2.21
N ARG A 538 4.90 -45.51 -2.60
CA ARG A 538 5.93 -45.50 -3.64
C ARG A 538 7.18 -46.27 -3.23
N ILE A 539 7.61 -46.16 -1.98
CA ILE A 539 8.71 -46.97 -1.43
C ILE A 539 8.38 -48.47 -1.56
N ARG A 540 7.21 -48.89 -1.05
CA ARG A 540 6.76 -50.29 -1.11
C ARG A 540 6.72 -50.84 -2.54
N LYS A 541 6.24 -50.04 -3.50
CA LYS A 541 6.22 -50.42 -4.94
C LYS A 541 7.63 -50.64 -5.49
N LEU A 542 8.60 -49.82 -5.08
CA LEU A 542 9.98 -49.92 -5.56
C LEU A 542 10.76 -51.08 -4.92
N GLU A 543 10.49 -51.38 -3.65
CA GLU A 543 11.11 -52.47 -2.89
C GLU A 543 10.59 -53.86 -3.31
N ASN A 544 9.30 -53.99 -3.62
CA ASN A 544 8.64 -55.27 -3.90
C ASN A 544 8.85 -55.82 -5.34
N ASN A 545 10.02 -55.59 -5.94
CA ASN A 545 10.43 -56.27 -7.19
C ASN A 545 11.12 -57.63 -6.95
N ALA A 546 10.70 -58.36 -5.92
CA ALA A 546 10.74 -59.82 -5.94
C ALA A 546 9.30 -60.29 -6.13
N PRO A 547 8.98 -61.14 -7.13
CA PRO A 547 7.68 -61.78 -7.17
C PRO A 547 7.63 -62.79 -6.02
N THR A 548 7.25 -62.34 -4.82
CA THR A 548 6.52 -63.26 -3.95
C THR A 548 5.16 -63.37 -4.59
N THR A 549 4.89 -64.52 -5.20
CA THR A 549 3.56 -64.93 -5.58
C THR A 549 2.78 -65.09 -4.26
N PRO A 550 1.93 -64.16 -3.79
CA PRO A 550 0.75 -64.64 -3.11
C PRO A 550 0.06 -65.53 -4.16
N THR A 551 -0.47 -66.67 -3.77
CA THR A 551 -1.24 -67.52 -4.66
C THR A 551 -2.46 -66.71 -5.11
N SER A 552 -2.30 -65.86 -6.14
CA SER A 552 -3.33 -64.98 -6.63
C SER A 552 -4.29 -65.86 -7.39
N THR A 553 -5.40 -66.16 -6.73
CA THR A 553 -6.50 -66.86 -7.35
C THR A 553 -7.33 -65.81 -8.05
N THR A 554 -7.48 -65.93 -9.37
CA THR A 554 -8.37 -65.03 -10.11
C THR A 554 -9.79 -65.27 -9.63
N LEU A 555 -10.38 -64.27 -8.97
CA LEU A 555 -11.76 -64.32 -8.48
C LEU A 555 -12.75 -64.04 -9.61
N LEU A 556 -12.34 -63.22 -10.58
CA LEU A 556 -13.17 -62.84 -11.72
C LEU A 556 -12.28 -62.42 -12.91
N SER A 557 -12.63 -62.85 -14.11
CA SER A 557 -12.07 -62.32 -15.36
C SER A 557 -13.18 -62.17 -16.39
N VAL A 558 -13.32 -60.97 -16.95
CA VAL A 558 -14.41 -60.60 -17.86
C VAL A 558 -13.86 -59.83 -19.05
N ASN A 559 -14.27 -60.21 -20.25
CA ASN A 559 -14.16 -59.38 -21.44
C ASN A 559 -15.49 -58.64 -21.64
N GLY A 560 -15.53 -57.37 -21.28
CA GLY A 560 -16.74 -56.55 -21.28
C GLY A 560 -16.82 -55.58 -22.45
N SER A 561 -17.98 -54.92 -22.58
CA SER A 561 -18.19 -53.90 -23.61
C SER A 561 -19.24 -52.88 -23.21
N LEU A 562 -18.84 -51.60 -23.21
CA LEU A 562 -19.72 -50.45 -22.98
C LEU A 562 -20.26 -49.96 -24.32
N ILE A 563 -21.35 -50.57 -24.79
CA ILE A 563 -22.02 -50.19 -26.05
C ILE A 563 -23.42 -49.66 -25.70
N PRO A 564 -23.81 -48.45 -26.18
CA PRO A 564 -25.15 -47.92 -25.95
C PRO A 564 -26.25 -48.90 -26.37
N GLY A 565 -27.27 -49.05 -25.53
CA GLY A 565 -28.43 -49.91 -25.83
C GLY A 565 -28.28 -51.39 -25.53
N LYS A 566 -27.10 -51.85 -25.07
CA LYS A 566 -26.93 -53.20 -24.54
C LYS A 566 -27.58 -53.31 -23.14
N SER A 567 -28.38 -54.35 -22.91
CA SER A 567 -29.18 -54.50 -21.67
C SER A 567 -28.38 -54.57 -20.36
N SER A 568 -27.09 -54.91 -20.41
CA SER A 568 -26.19 -54.92 -19.25
C SER A 568 -25.46 -53.60 -19.01
N VAL A 569 -25.59 -52.63 -19.92
CA VAL A 569 -24.92 -51.33 -19.87
C VAL A 569 -25.93 -50.27 -19.47
N LEU A 570 -25.66 -49.60 -18.36
CA LEU A 570 -26.50 -48.53 -17.82
C LEU A 570 -25.89 -47.18 -18.17
N ALA A 571 -26.75 -46.18 -18.40
CA ALA A 571 -26.34 -44.80 -18.61
C ALA A 571 -26.81 -43.96 -17.42
N VAL A 572 -25.88 -43.36 -16.69
CA VAL A 572 -26.16 -42.37 -15.64
C VAL A 572 -25.48 -41.08 -16.04
N GLU A 573 -26.26 -40.01 -16.16
CA GLU A 573 -25.80 -38.67 -16.58
C GLU A 573 -25.05 -38.62 -17.93
N GLY A 574 -25.23 -39.64 -18.78
CA GLY A 574 -24.60 -39.76 -20.10
C GLY A 574 -23.33 -40.63 -20.13
N ASN A 575 -22.88 -41.14 -18.98
CA ASN A 575 -21.75 -42.07 -18.90
C ASN A 575 -22.24 -43.51 -18.94
N LEU A 576 -21.65 -44.33 -19.82
CA LEU A 576 -21.93 -45.77 -19.89
C LEU A 576 -21.15 -46.50 -18.81
N PHE A 577 -21.79 -47.43 -18.12
CA PHE A 577 -21.11 -48.34 -17.20
C PHE A 577 -21.71 -49.74 -17.20
N GLU A 578 -20.91 -50.71 -16.76
CA GLU A 578 -21.30 -52.09 -16.56
C GLU A 578 -20.82 -52.54 -15.17
N LYS A 579 -21.66 -53.33 -14.48
CA LYS A 579 -21.42 -53.78 -13.11
C LYS A 579 -21.14 -55.28 -13.10
N HIS A 580 -20.04 -55.68 -12.46
CA HIS A 580 -19.65 -57.08 -12.30
C HIS A 580 -19.56 -57.44 -10.84
N SER A 581 -19.98 -58.65 -10.46
CA SER A 581 -19.91 -59.10 -9.07
C SER A 581 -18.84 -60.16 -8.86
N PHE A 582 -18.22 -60.17 -7.69
CA PHE A 582 -17.33 -61.23 -7.22
C PHE A 582 -17.54 -61.50 -5.73
N GLU A 583 -17.24 -62.72 -5.29
CA GLU A 583 -17.25 -63.09 -3.86
C GLU A 583 -15.86 -62.87 -3.27
N GLY A 584 -15.79 -62.25 -2.09
CA GLY A 584 -14.55 -61.99 -1.40
C GLY A 584 -14.64 -62.27 0.09
N ARG A 585 -13.49 -62.53 0.74
CA ARG A 585 -13.40 -62.81 2.18
C ARG A 585 -12.97 -61.55 2.94
N GLY A 586 -13.50 -61.35 4.15
CA GLY A 586 -13.07 -60.25 5.02
C GLY A 586 -11.58 -60.33 5.33
N GLY A 587 -10.87 -59.21 5.25
CA GLY A 587 -9.41 -59.11 5.39
C GLY A 587 -8.62 -59.53 4.14
N GLN A 588 -9.28 -60.04 3.09
CA GLN A 588 -8.64 -60.34 1.81
C GLN A 588 -8.29 -59.05 1.07
N SER A 589 -7.04 -58.92 0.63
CA SER A 589 -6.65 -57.87 -0.31
C SER A 589 -6.98 -58.35 -1.72
N VAL A 590 -7.74 -57.56 -2.47
CA VAL A 590 -8.07 -57.82 -3.86
C VAL A 590 -7.54 -56.71 -4.74
N THR A 591 -7.02 -57.08 -5.91
CA THR A 591 -6.58 -56.12 -6.93
C THR A 591 -7.48 -56.27 -8.16
N ILE A 592 -8.09 -55.16 -8.54
CA ILE A 592 -8.88 -55.04 -9.75
C ILE A 592 -8.04 -54.33 -10.79
N THR A 593 -7.94 -54.93 -11.97
CA THR A 593 -7.27 -54.34 -13.13
C THR A 593 -8.29 -54.22 -14.25
N VAL A 594 -8.36 -53.04 -14.85
CA VAL A 594 -9.21 -52.78 -16.01
C VAL A 594 -8.37 -52.17 -17.13
N GLU A 595 -8.48 -52.75 -18.32
CA GLU A 595 -7.77 -52.29 -19.51
C GLU A 595 -8.76 -52.09 -20.66
N SER A 596 -8.66 -50.97 -21.35
CA SER A 596 -9.42 -50.66 -22.56
C SER A 596 -8.51 -49.99 -23.58
N ARG A 597 -8.71 -50.29 -24.87
CA ARG A 597 -8.06 -49.55 -25.95
C ARG A 597 -8.91 -48.40 -26.46
N ASP A 598 -10.17 -48.34 -26.04
CA ASP A 598 -11.22 -47.58 -26.72
C ASP A 598 -11.63 -46.32 -25.93
N PHE A 599 -11.52 -46.32 -24.60
CA PHE A 599 -11.94 -45.20 -23.75
C PHE A 599 -11.10 -45.12 -22.46
N ASP A 600 -11.11 -43.94 -21.82
CA ASP A 600 -10.48 -43.75 -20.51
C ASP A 600 -11.39 -44.26 -19.39
N ILE A 601 -10.81 -44.99 -18.44
CA ILE A 601 -11.55 -45.80 -17.48
C ILE A 601 -11.73 -45.05 -16.16
N PHE A 602 -12.95 -45.08 -15.65
CA PHE A 602 -13.23 -44.87 -14.24
C PHE A 602 -13.76 -46.17 -13.64
N VAL A 603 -13.17 -46.62 -12.55
CA VAL A 603 -13.54 -47.88 -11.89
C VAL A 603 -13.65 -47.67 -10.39
N PHE A 604 -14.73 -48.18 -9.82
CA PHE A 604 -14.92 -48.18 -8.37
C PHE A 604 -15.56 -49.47 -7.89
N ILE A 605 -15.34 -49.75 -6.60
CA ILE A 605 -15.78 -50.96 -5.93
C ILE A 605 -16.91 -50.59 -4.98
N VAL A 606 -17.97 -51.37 -5.01
CA VAL A 606 -19.12 -51.25 -4.13
C VAL A 606 -19.17 -52.46 -3.20
N GLY A 607 -19.28 -52.18 -1.92
CA GLY A 607 -19.44 -53.18 -0.85
C GLY A 607 -20.76 -53.94 -0.94
N SER A 608 -20.85 -55.02 -0.17
CA SER A 608 -22.08 -55.81 -0.01
C SER A 608 -23.23 -55.00 0.61
N ASP A 609 -22.90 -53.93 1.33
CA ASP A 609 -23.82 -52.94 1.90
C ASP A 609 -24.25 -51.86 0.89
N GLY A 610 -23.76 -51.92 -0.35
CA GLY A 610 -24.06 -50.96 -1.40
C GLY A 610 -23.25 -49.67 -1.36
N LYS A 611 -22.27 -49.54 -0.45
CA LYS A 611 -21.44 -48.32 -0.34
C LYS A 611 -20.16 -48.40 -1.17
N PRO A 612 -19.66 -47.29 -1.76
CA PRO A 612 -18.34 -47.25 -2.38
C PRO A 612 -17.24 -47.58 -1.36
N LEU A 613 -16.24 -48.37 -1.79
CA LEU A 613 -15.12 -48.82 -0.96
C LEU A 613 -13.77 -48.27 -1.41
N ALA A 614 -13.55 -48.23 -2.73
CA ALA A 614 -12.34 -47.68 -3.33
C ALA A 614 -12.63 -47.36 -4.81
N GLU A 615 -11.84 -46.44 -5.36
CA GLU A 615 -11.87 -46.05 -6.77
C GLU A 615 -10.43 -45.90 -7.29
N ASN A 616 -10.27 -45.72 -8.59
CA ASN A 616 -8.98 -45.41 -9.18
C ASN A 616 -8.60 -43.95 -9.01
N ASP A 617 -7.35 -43.70 -8.62
CA ASP A 617 -6.80 -42.34 -8.43
C ASP A 617 -6.52 -41.64 -9.78
N ASP A 618 -6.52 -42.37 -10.90
CA ASP A 618 -6.13 -41.89 -12.22
C ASP A 618 -7.13 -42.26 -13.32
N ILE A 619 -7.46 -41.31 -14.19
CA ILE A 619 -8.26 -41.59 -15.39
C ILE A 619 -7.31 -42.02 -16.51
N SER A 620 -7.31 -43.31 -16.86
CA SER A 620 -6.43 -43.86 -17.87
C SER A 620 -7.03 -45.09 -18.57
N ARG A 621 -6.44 -45.48 -19.70
CA ARG A 621 -6.83 -46.66 -20.48
C ARG A 621 -6.44 -47.99 -19.83
N SER A 622 -5.65 -47.96 -18.77
CA SER A 622 -5.19 -49.13 -18.04
C SER A 622 -4.99 -48.73 -16.59
N THR A 623 -5.95 -49.07 -15.73
CA THR A 623 -5.94 -48.68 -14.32
C THR A 623 -6.07 -49.90 -13.42
N TYR A 624 -5.73 -49.72 -12.15
CA TYR A 624 -5.95 -50.75 -11.13
C TYR A 624 -6.33 -50.14 -9.79
N VAL A 625 -7.13 -50.89 -9.02
CA VAL A 625 -7.56 -50.53 -7.67
C VAL A 625 -7.26 -51.69 -6.75
N THR A 626 -6.55 -51.43 -5.65
CA THR A 626 -6.31 -52.43 -4.60
C THR A 626 -7.10 -52.05 -3.36
N VAL A 627 -7.90 -52.98 -2.84
CA VAL A 627 -8.70 -52.77 -1.62
C VAL A 627 -8.59 -53.97 -0.69
N THR A 628 -8.60 -53.73 0.61
CA THR A 628 -8.79 -54.78 1.62
C THR A 628 -10.28 -54.87 1.95
N LEU A 629 -10.88 -56.03 1.72
CA LEU A 629 -12.31 -56.22 1.90
C LEU A 629 -12.69 -56.19 3.39
N PRO A 630 -13.65 -55.36 3.81
CA PRO A 630 -13.98 -55.20 5.23
C PRO A 630 -14.70 -56.42 5.83
N ALA A 631 -15.43 -57.19 5.02
CA ALA A 631 -16.19 -58.36 5.46
C ALA A 631 -16.23 -59.44 4.36
N SER A 632 -16.63 -60.67 4.69
CA SER A 632 -16.90 -61.68 3.68
C SER A 632 -18.25 -61.43 3.02
N GLY A 633 -18.34 -61.54 1.70
CA GLY A 633 -19.59 -61.42 0.96
C GLY A 633 -19.42 -61.01 -0.50
N ARG A 634 -20.53 -60.62 -1.12
CA ARG A 634 -20.60 -60.24 -2.53
C ARG A 634 -20.26 -58.77 -2.72
N TYR A 635 -19.25 -58.52 -3.54
CA TYR A 635 -18.80 -57.19 -3.94
C TYR A 635 -19.14 -56.92 -5.39
N SER A 636 -19.09 -55.65 -5.79
CA SER A 636 -19.25 -55.28 -7.19
C SER A 636 -18.20 -54.31 -7.68
N VAL A 637 -17.69 -54.53 -8.88
CA VAL A 637 -16.84 -53.60 -9.63
C VAL A 637 -17.72 -52.91 -10.64
N VAL A 638 -17.70 -51.58 -10.66
CA VAL A 638 -18.35 -50.77 -11.67
C VAL A 638 -17.27 -50.25 -12.61
N VAL A 639 -17.35 -50.65 -13.88
CA VAL A 639 -16.47 -50.16 -14.95
C VAL A 639 -17.24 -49.13 -15.76
N MET A 640 -16.74 -47.91 -15.82
CA MET A 640 -17.38 -46.77 -16.44
C MET A 640 -16.44 -46.10 -17.46
N ALA A 641 -17.00 -45.63 -18.57
CA ALA A 641 -16.30 -44.71 -19.46
C ALA A 641 -16.31 -43.32 -18.82
N TYR A 642 -15.13 -42.70 -18.66
CA TYR A 642 -15.02 -41.43 -17.94
C TYR A 642 -15.73 -40.28 -18.68
N ASN A 643 -15.59 -40.22 -20.01
CA ASN A 643 -16.22 -39.20 -20.83
C ASN A 643 -17.61 -39.63 -21.32
N LYS A 644 -18.53 -38.66 -21.42
CA LYS A 644 -19.90 -38.88 -21.89
C LYS A 644 -19.92 -39.39 -23.33
N GLY A 645 -20.68 -40.45 -23.58
CA GLY A 645 -20.87 -41.04 -24.90
C GLY A 645 -19.70 -41.87 -25.43
N GLU A 646 -18.59 -41.97 -24.69
CA GLU A 646 -17.51 -42.91 -25.00
C GLU A 646 -17.89 -44.33 -24.59
N GLY A 647 -17.37 -45.31 -25.33
CA GLY A 647 -17.67 -46.72 -25.11
C GLY A 647 -16.84 -47.62 -26.02
N GLY A 648 -16.65 -48.85 -25.59
CA GLY A 648 -15.81 -49.82 -26.31
C GLY A 648 -15.58 -51.07 -25.49
N ARG A 649 -14.59 -51.86 -25.88
CA ARG A 649 -14.23 -53.12 -25.23
C ARG A 649 -13.26 -52.87 -24.09
N TYR A 650 -13.35 -53.71 -23.06
CA TYR A 650 -12.40 -53.72 -21.96
C TYR A 650 -12.21 -55.14 -21.41
N THR A 651 -11.10 -55.32 -20.72
CA THR A 651 -10.81 -56.53 -19.94
C THR A 651 -10.80 -56.14 -18.47
N LEU A 652 -11.58 -56.84 -17.65
CA LEU A 652 -11.62 -56.71 -16.19
C LEU A 652 -11.03 -57.98 -15.57
N THR A 653 -10.10 -57.85 -14.64
CA THR A 653 -9.59 -58.96 -13.84
C THR A 653 -9.61 -58.59 -12.36
N VAL A 654 -10.13 -59.47 -11.50
CA VAL A 654 -10.09 -59.37 -10.03
C VAL A 654 -9.22 -60.51 -9.50
N ARG A 655 -8.18 -60.15 -8.74
CA ARG A 655 -7.11 -61.05 -8.30
C ARG A 655 -6.85 -61.00 -6.80
#